data_AF-A0A834QHH8-F1
#
_entry.id   AF-A0A834QHH8-F1
#
_cell.length_a   1.000
_cell.length_b   1.000
_cell.length_c   1.000
_cell.angle_alpha   90.00
_cell.angle_beta   90.00
_cell.angle_gamma   90.00
#
_symmetry.space_group_name_H-M   'P 1'
#
loop_
_entity.id
_entity.type
_entity.pdbx_description
1 polymer ?
#
loop_
_entity_poly.entity_id
_entity_poly.type
_entity_poly.pdbx_seq_one_letter_code
_entity_poly.pdbx_strand_id
1 'polypeptide(L)'
;MLTLGFGLRPSGSLIASTQDKPNQQDVVFFEKNGLLHGHFTLPFFKDEVKVNDLLWNADSSVLAVWLEDLQREEHSALKTYVQLWTIGNYHWYLKQSLPFSTSGKSKIVSLMWDPVTPYRLHVLCQGWHYLCYDWHWTTDRSSGDNSSDLANVAVIDGNRVLVTVFRQTVIPPPMCTYRLLLPHPANQVMFFAHPTKSNDLAVLDASNQISVYKCGDSPSVDPTVKLGAVGGNGFKVALRTPHLEKRYTIQFENSEDQEVNPLKFSLLTWIEEDIFLAISHSQSSSQSVIHHLTMVPSEMDEEQGQLNVSSSVTVDGIIISMCCSPKTKSVAVQLVDGQILKYLWESPSLTVEPWKNPGGFPVQFPYPCTQIELAMIGGEECVLGLTDRCRFFINDTEVASNITSFAVYDDFLLLTTHSHTCQCFPLRDASLKTLQAGLCSNHTCNGEVLRKVERGSRIVTVVPQDTKLILQMPRGNLEVVHHRALVLTQIRKWLDKLMFKEAFECMRKLRINLNLIHDHNPKVFLENVETFIRQIDSVNHINLFFTELKEEDVTKTMYPPPVNSSIQLSRDTSEKKLDLICDAMRAAMENINPHKYCLSILTSHVKKTTPELEIVLQKVHELQENAPSVPDAVSAEEALKYLLLLVDVNELYDHSLGTYDFDLVLMVAEKSQKDPKEYLPFLNTLKKMETNYQRFTIDKHLKRFEKAIGHLSKCGPEYFPECLNLIKDKNLYKEALKLYPPNSQQYQAISIAYGEHLVQEQLHEPAGLVFARCGAHSKALSAFLTCGSWQQALCVAAQLDLTQDQLADLGRTLAGKLVEQRKYSDAAIVLEQYAQNYEEAVLLLLEGAAWEEALRLVYKYNRLDIIETNIKPSILEAQKNYMAFLDSETAIFSRHKNRLLVVRELKEQAPQAHLGEEVTHGQESELFSETSSVVSGSEMSGRYSHSNSRISARSSKNRRKAERKKHSLKEGSPQEDLALLEALSEVVQSTEKLKDEVHRLLKMLFLFEFDEQGRELQMAFEGALQLMERSLPEIWTLAYQQNSTTPVLGPNSTANSIMASYQQQKTPVPVLDAEIFIPPKMDRTQWKLSLLE
;
A
#
# COMPACT_ATOMS: atom_id res chain seq x y z
N MET A 1 20.41 61.40 -10.85
CA MET A 1 21.07 61.17 -12.15
C MET A 1 21.43 59.68 -12.24
N LEU A 2 21.55 59.11 -13.43
CA LEU A 2 22.12 57.77 -13.60
C LEU A 2 23.64 57.86 -13.53
N THR A 3 24.29 56.95 -12.81
CA THR A 3 25.76 56.90 -12.63
C THR A 3 26.39 55.72 -13.38
N LEU A 4 27.73 55.66 -13.42
CA LEU A 4 28.59 54.86 -14.32
C LEU A 4 28.40 53.32 -14.33
N GLY A 5 27.53 52.73 -13.50
CA GLY A 5 27.28 51.28 -13.47
C GLY A 5 26.23 50.83 -14.50
N PHE A 6 26.57 49.84 -15.33
CA PHE A 6 25.67 49.25 -16.33
C PHE A 6 25.86 47.74 -16.42
N GLY A 7 24.81 46.95 -16.17
CA GLY A 7 24.85 45.49 -16.26
C GLY A 7 23.60 44.91 -16.93
N LEU A 8 23.76 44.21 -18.05
CA LEU A 8 22.64 43.52 -18.70
C LEU A 8 22.47 42.12 -18.11
N ARG A 9 21.25 41.78 -17.67
CA ARG A 9 20.93 40.42 -17.23
C ARG A 9 20.93 39.49 -18.44
N PRO A 10 21.72 38.39 -18.48
CA PRO A 10 21.85 37.54 -19.68
C PRO A 10 20.54 36.96 -20.21
N SER A 11 19.56 36.66 -19.33
CA SER A 11 18.21 36.24 -19.73
C SER A 11 17.43 37.30 -20.52
N GLY A 12 17.93 38.53 -20.60
CA GLY A 12 17.38 39.64 -21.37
C GLY A 12 16.22 40.36 -20.71
N SER A 13 15.90 40.04 -19.46
CA SER A 13 14.73 40.62 -18.78
C SER A 13 14.99 42.01 -18.19
N LEU A 14 16.18 42.27 -17.65
CA LEU A 14 16.48 43.48 -16.88
C LEU A 14 17.85 44.06 -17.27
N ILE A 15 17.93 45.39 -17.26
CA ILE A 15 19.15 46.19 -17.36
C ILE A 15 19.36 46.85 -16.00
N ALA A 16 20.43 46.49 -15.30
CA ALA A 16 20.80 47.08 -14.01
C ALA A 16 21.61 48.37 -14.22
N SER A 17 21.30 49.41 -13.46
CA SER A 17 22.07 50.65 -13.40
C SER A 17 21.94 51.26 -12.00
N THR A 18 22.62 52.37 -11.73
CA THR A 18 22.61 53.03 -10.42
C THR A 18 21.92 54.38 -10.50
N GLN A 19 21.11 54.68 -9.49
CA GLN A 19 20.39 55.95 -9.36
C GLN A 19 20.68 56.59 -8.01
N ASP A 20 21.25 57.79 -8.05
CA ASP A 20 21.40 58.60 -6.85
C ASP A 20 20.10 59.34 -6.53
N LYS A 21 19.54 59.08 -5.34
CA LYS A 21 18.40 59.78 -4.74
C LYS A 21 18.90 60.77 -3.66
N PRO A 22 18.06 61.69 -3.14
CA PRO A 22 18.50 62.70 -2.18
C PRO A 22 19.20 62.16 -0.92
N ASN A 23 18.76 61.01 -0.40
CA ASN A 23 19.25 60.43 0.87
C ASN A 23 19.83 59.02 0.74
N GLN A 24 19.79 58.40 -0.44
CA GLN A 24 20.17 57.01 -0.64
C GLN A 24 20.67 56.77 -2.07
N GLN A 25 21.42 55.68 -2.25
CA GLN A 25 21.85 55.21 -3.57
C GLN A 25 21.17 53.87 -3.86
N ASP A 26 20.50 53.78 -5.01
CA ASP A 26 19.75 52.60 -5.41
C ASP A 26 20.35 51.94 -6.65
N VAL A 27 20.29 50.61 -6.69
CA VAL A 27 20.41 49.87 -7.95
C VAL A 27 19.01 49.78 -8.55
N VAL A 28 18.84 50.34 -9.73
CA VAL A 28 17.59 50.39 -10.48
C VAL A 28 17.63 49.45 -11.66
N PHE A 29 16.47 48.93 -12.05
CA PHE A 29 16.36 48.05 -13.21
C PHE A 29 15.48 48.65 -14.29
N PHE A 30 15.85 48.45 -15.54
CA PHE A 30 15.07 48.84 -16.71
C PHE A 30 14.73 47.63 -17.56
N GLU A 31 13.58 47.67 -18.21
CA GLU A 31 13.26 46.76 -19.30
C GLU A 31 13.91 47.23 -20.61
N LYS A 32 13.92 46.37 -21.64
CA LYS A 32 14.46 46.73 -22.97
C LYS A 32 13.75 47.92 -23.64
N ASN A 33 12.51 48.19 -23.25
CA ASN A 33 11.73 49.34 -23.72
C ASN A 33 12.13 50.67 -23.02
N GLY A 34 13.07 50.64 -22.06
CA GLY A 34 13.53 51.79 -21.30
C GLY A 34 12.66 52.15 -20.09
N LEU A 35 11.61 51.38 -19.79
CA LEU A 35 10.79 51.59 -18.60
C LEU A 35 11.48 51.06 -17.34
N LEU A 36 11.34 51.80 -16.25
CA LEU A 36 11.84 51.42 -14.93
C LEU A 36 11.02 50.24 -14.37
N HIS A 37 11.68 49.17 -13.98
CA HIS A 37 11.08 47.93 -13.48
C HIS A 37 11.76 47.46 -12.18
N GLY A 38 11.49 48.16 -11.08
CA GLY A 38 11.96 47.82 -9.73
C GLY A 38 13.34 48.39 -9.39
N HIS A 39 13.71 48.27 -8.11
CA HIS A 39 14.98 48.74 -7.55
C HIS A 39 15.26 48.06 -6.21
N PHE A 40 16.51 48.16 -5.73
CA PHE A 40 16.86 47.93 -4.34
C PHE A 40 17.86 48.99 -3.86
N THR A 41 17.88 49.26 -2.56
CA THR A 41 18.75 50.27 -1.94
C THR A 41 20.04 49.63 -1.42
N LEU A 42 21.18 50.24 -1.74
CA LEU A 42 22.47 49.81 -1.23
C LEU A 42 22.57 50.12 0.29
N PRO A 43 23.25 49.27 1.09
CA PRO A 43 23.32 49.41 2.54
C PRO A 43 24.33 50.48 2.99
N PHE A 44 24.36 51.62 2.31
CA PHE A 44 25.27 52.73 2.55
C PHE A 44 24.49 54.05 2.51
N PHE A 45 24.93 55.05 3.26
CA PHE A 45 24.40 56.40 3.10
C PHE A 45 24.87 56.98 1.76
N LYS A 46 24.15 58.01 1.30
CA LYS A 46 24.53 58.73 0.09
C LYS A 46 25.97 59.26 0.19
N ASP A 47 26.72 59.17 -0.90
CA ASP A 47 28.11 59.62 -1.03
C ASP A 47 29.10 58.89 -0.09
N GLU A 48 28.77 57.70 0.40
CA GLU A 48 29.70 56.82 1.14
C GLU A 48 30.54 55.98 0.22
N VAL A 49 29.90 55.47 -0.82
CA VAL A 49 30.52 54.54 -1.75
C VAL A 49 30.27 55.00 -3.18
N LYS A 50 31.22 54.65 -4.04
CA LYS A 50 31.09 54.73 -5.48
C LYS A 50 30.86 53.33 -6.03
N VAL A 51 29.87 53.19 -6.91
CA VAL A 51 29.67 51.95 -7.65
C VAL A 51 30.58 51.95 -8.87
N ASN A 52 31.50 50.98 -8.92
CA ASN A 52 32.46 50.81 -10.01
C ASN A 52 31.86 49.96 -11.14
N ASP A 53 31.16 48.86 -10.82
CA ASP A 53 30.55 48.00 -11.85
C ASP A 53 29.37 47.15 -11.31
N LEU A 54 28.53 46.67 -12.24
CA LEU A 54 27.38 45.80 -12.00
C LEU A 54 27.46 44.56 -12.92
N LEU A 55 27.77 43.41 -12.35
CA LEU A 55 28.11 42.20 -13.11
C LEU A 55 27.12 41.06 -12.83
N TRP A 56 26.35 40.68 -13.84
CA TRP A 56 25.50 39.51 -13.78
C TRP A 56 26.29 38.23 -14.08
N ASN A 57 25.97 37.17 -13.36
CA ASN A 57 26.52 35.86 -13.64
C ASN A 57 25.84 35.20 -14.87
N ALA A 58 26.45 34.12 -15.39
CA ALA A 58 26.05 33.52 -16.66
C ALA A 58 24.58 33.03 -16.69
N ASP A 59 24.05 32.50 -15.59
CA ASP A 59 22.67 31.98 -15.48
C ASP A 59 21.64 33.02 -15.01
N SER A 60 22.04 34.29 -14.83
CA SER A 60 21.19 35.41 -14.40
C SER A 60 20.61 35.29 -12.97
N SER A 61 21.17 34.45 -12.11
CA SER A 61 20.71 34.26 -10.73
C SER A 61 21.37 35.20 -9.71
N VAL A 62 22.60 35.65 -9.95
CA VAL A 62 23.38 36.50 -9.04
C VAL A 62 23.85 37.77 -9.73
N LEU A 63 23.68 38.90 -9.04
CA LEU A 63 24.24 40.21 -9.42
C LEU A 63 25.38 40.56 -8.45
N ALA A 64 26.60 40.64 -8.96
CA ALA A 64 27.73 41.19 -8.24
C ALA A 64 27.76 42.71 -8.38
N VAL A 65 27.91 43.42 -7.26
CA VAL A 65 28.03 44.87 -7.21
C VAL A 65 29.41 45.20 -6.67
N TRP A 66 30.23 45.89 -7.47
CA TRP A 66 31.56 46.33 -7.09
C TRP A 66 31.50 47.78 -6.61
N LEU A 67 31.84 47.99 -5.34
CA LEU A 67 31.77 49.27 -4.64
C LEU A 67 33.13 49.69 -4.09
N GLU A 68 33.37 50.99 -3.94
CA GLU A 68 34.59 51.56 -3.36
C GLU A 68 34.26 52.72 -2.44
N ASP A 69 34.84 52.76 -1.23
CA ASP A 69 34.64 53.86 -0.28
C ASP A 69 35.09 55.20 -0.85
N LEU A 70 34.29 56.24 -0.64
CA LEU A 70 34.63 57.63 -0.93
C LEU A 70 35.29 58.26 0.31
N GLN A 71 36.43 58.93 0.12
CA GLN A 71 37.16 59.58 1.22
C GLN A 71 36.30 60.62 1.94
N ARG A 72 36.13 60.44 3.25
CA ARG A 72 35.44 61.40 4.14
C ARG A 72 36.32 61.93 5.28
N GLU A 73 37.29 61.16 5.75
CA GLU A 73 38.24 61.53 6.82
C GLU A 73 39.66 61.08 6.45
N GLU A 74 40.70 61.85 6.82
CA GLU A 74 42.10 61.63 6.43
C GLU A 74 42.76 60.36 7.03
N HIS A 75 42.06 59.59 7.87
CA HIS A 75 42.65 58.51 8.67
C HIS A 75 41.91 57.15 8.64
N SER A 76 40.91 56.93 7.77
CA SER A 76 40.29 55.60 7.62
C SER A 76 40.90 54.82 6.45
N ALA A 77 41.22 53.54 6.68
CA ALA A 77 41.62 52.62 5.62
C ALA A 77 40.42 52.38 4.69
N LEU A 78 40.44 52.98 3.50
CA LEU A 78 39.37 52.85 2.51
C LEU A 78 39.25 51.40 2.04
N LYS A 79 38.03 50.91 1.89
CA LYS A 79 37.75 49.55 1.44
C LYS A 79 37.03 49.54 0.10
N THR A 80 37.19 48.41 -0.58
CA THR A 80 36.47 48.05 -1.79
C THR A 80 35.59 46.85 -1.45
N TYR A 81 34.32 46.86 -1.82
CA TYR A 81 33.40 45.78 -1.53
C TYR A 81 32.96 45.07 -2.81
N VAL A 82 32.96 43.74 -2.76
CA VAL A 82 32.24 42.92 -3.73
C VAL A 82 31.03 42.32 -3.02
N GLN A 83 29.84 42.79 -3.40
CA GLN A 83 28.59 42.33 -2.82
C GLN A 83 27.85 41.41 -3.80
N LEU A 84 27.35 40.27 -3.32
CA LEU A 84 26.57 39.33 -4.12
C LEU A 84 25.09 39.44 -3.75
N TRP A 85 24.29 39.87 -4.72
CA TRP A 85 22.87 40.10 -4.59
C TRP A 85 22.07 39.06 -5.36
N THR A 86 20.98 38.60 -4.74
CA THR A 86 20.07 37.59 -5.33
C THR A 86 18.63 38.05 -5.15
N ILE A 87 17.72 37.58 -6.01
CA ILE A 87 16.31 37.96 -5.96
C ILE A 87 15.42 36.73 -5.74
N GLY A 88 14.48 36.82 -4.80
CA GLY A 88 13.45 35.81 -4.54
C GLY A 88 12.19 36.45 -3.99
N ASN A 89 11.00 36.00 -4.41
CA ASN A 89 9.72 36.63 -4.04
C ASN A 89 9.70 38.15 -4.24
N TYR A 90 10.32 38.65 -5.31
CA TYR A 90 10.51 40.08 -5.60
C TYR A 90 11.29 40.90 -4.55
N HIS A 91 11.93 40.23 -3.60
CA HIS A 91 12.84 40.83 -2.62
C HIS A 91 14.30 40.56 -2.99
N TRP A 92 15.15 41.57 -2.85
CA TRP A 92 16.58 41.47 -3.09
C TRP A 92 17.32 41.18 -1.78
N TYR A 93 18.06 40.09 -1.77
CA TYR A 93 18.86 39.64 -0.63
C TYR A 93 20.34 39.88 -0.90
N LEU A 94 21.00 40.58 0.02
CA LEU A 94 22.45 40.64 0.07
C LEU A 94 22.96 39.35 0.73
N LYS A 95 23.54 38.44 -0.05
CA LYS A 95 23.97 37.12 0.43
C LYS A 95 25.40 37.08 0.94
N GLN A 96 26.29 37.84 0.31
CA GLN A 96 27.71 37.86 0.63
C GLN A 96 28.25 39.29 0.46
N SER A 97 29.14 39.70 1.35
CA SER A 97 29.86 40.97 1.25
C SER A 97 31.33 40.75 1.55
N LEU A 98 32.19 41.03 0.56
CA LEU A 98 33.62 40.79 0.62
C LEU A 98 34.39 42.11 0.68
N PRO A 99 34.96 42.49 1.84
CA PRO A 99 35.73 43.73 1.97
C PRO A 99 37.21 43.53 1.61
N PHE A 100 37.67 44.17 0.55
CA PHE A 100 39.06 44.26 0.12
C PHE A 100 39.68 45.59 0.55
N SER A 101 40.98 45.62 0.81
CA SER A 101 41.71 46.89 1.01
C SER A 101 41.87 47.63 -0.33
N THR A 102 41.72 48.96 -0.31
CA THR A 102 42.01 49.81 -1.49
C THR A 102 43.50 50.07 -1.71
N SER A 103 44.34 49.69 -0.75
CA SER A 103 45.80 49.84 -0.78
C SER A 103 46.50 48.48 -0.73
N GLY A 104 47.71 48.42 -1.29
CA GLY A 104 48.55 47.21 -1.23
C GLY A 104 48.18 46.12 -2.26
N LYS A 105 48.51 44.87 -1.93
CA LYS A 105 48.33 43.68 -2.79
C LYS A 105 46.85 43.30 -2.99
N SER A 106 45.94 43.81 -2.16
CA SER A 106 44.52 43.42 -2.11
C SER A 106 43.60 44.28 -2.97
N LYS A 107 44.11 45.36 -3.58
CA LYS A 107 43.31 46.25 -4.42
C LYS A 107 42.80 45.52 -5.66
N ILE A 108 41.48 45.51 -5.88
CA ILE A 108 40.87 44.88 -7.04
C ILE A 108 41.21 45.68 -8.31
N VAL A 109 41.70 44.98 -9.33
CA VAL A 109 41.99 45.50 -10.67
C VAL A 109 40.91 45.07 -11.67
N SER A 110 40.43 43.82 -11.55
CA SER A 110 39.40 43.28 -12.43
C SER A 110 38.53 42.26 -11.69
N LEU A 111 37.24 42.26 -12.04
CA LEU A 111 36.22 41.38 -11.50
C LEU A 111 35.42 40.80 -12.66
N MET A 112 35.28 39.47 -12.72
CA MET A 112 34.58 38.81 -13.83
C MET A 112 33.94 37.50 -13.38
N TRP A 113 32.70 37.24 -13.83
CA TRP A 113 32.08 35.92 -13.72
C TRP A 113 32.62 34.97 -14.78
N ASP A 114 32.81 33.71 -14.44
CA ASP A 114 33.15 32.68 -15.42
C ASP A 114 32.01 32.53 -16.46
N PRO A 115 32.32 32.49 -17.76
CA PRO A 115 31.31 32.40 -18.82
C PRO A 115 30.64 31.02 -18.91
N VAL A 116 31.25 29.97 -18.35
CA VAL A 116 30.79 28.58 -18.44
C VAL A 116 30.27 28.08 -17.09
N THR A 117 30.98 28.33 -16.00
CA THR A 117 30.58 27.92 -14.64
C THR A 117 29.88 29.08 -13.91
N PRO A 118 28.52 29.10 -13.81
CA PRO A 118 27.79 30.31 -13.43
C PRO A 118 28.09 30.88 -12.05
N TYR A 119 28.62 30.07 -11.13
CA TYR A 119 28.88 30.46 -9.75
C TYR A 119 30.37 30.64 -9.44
N ARG A 120 31.22 30.70 -10.48
CA ARG A 120 32.64 30.98 -10.32
C ARG A 120 32.92 32.46 -10.56
N LEU A 121 33.51 33.11 -9.56
CA LEU A 121 33.89 34.52 -9.61
C LEU A 121 35.41 34.65 -9.60
N HIS A 122 35.93 35.34 -10.61
CA HIS A 122 37.34 35.67 -10.75
C HIS A 122 37.62 37.09 -10.25
N VAL A 123 38.56 37.21 -9.32
CA VAL A 123 39.04 38.50 -8.81
C VAL A 123 40.53 38.60 -9.05
N LEU A 124 40.94 39.59 -9.83
CA LEU A 124 42.34 39.92 -10.04
C LEU A 124 42.70 41.14 -9.20
N CYS A 125 43.61 40.98 -8.25
CA CYS A 125 44.12 42.04 -7.40
C CYS A 125 45.48 42.55 -7.89
N GLN A 126 45.88 43.71 -7.37
CA GLN A 126 47.14 44.37 -7.70
C GLN A 126 48.33 43.46 -7.39
N GLY A 127 49.33 43.43 -8.28
CA GLY A 127 50.47 42.53 -8.17
C GLY A 127 50.22 41.10 -8.68
N TRP A 128 49.23 40.91 -9.56
CA TRP A 128 48.88 39.62 -10.18
C TRP A 128 48.38 38.55 -9.20
N HIS A 129 47.87 38.97 -8.05
CA HIS A 129 47.21 38.05 -7.12
C HIS A 129 45.84 37.68 -7.67
N TYR A 130 45.65 36.40 -7.96
CA TYR A 130 44.43 35.86 -8.54
C TYR A 130 43.65 35.08 -7.49
N LEU A 131 42.38 35.43 -7.31
CA LEU A 131 41.45 34.73 -6.43
C LEU A 131 40.31 34.16 -7.27
N CYS A 132 39.96 32.90 -7.00
CA CYS A 132 38.87 32.19 -7.64
C CYS A 132 37.90 31.71 -6.56
N TYR A 133 36.66 32.20 -6.60
CA TYR A 133 35.62 31.81 -5.65
C TYR A 133 34.57 30.96 -6.35
N ASP A 134 34.38 29.74 -5.87
CA ASP A 134 33.33 28.84 -6.33
C ASP A 134 32.18 28.84 -5.31
N TRP A 135 31.02 29.33 -5.73
CA TRP A 135 29.83 29.44 -4.88
C TRP A 135 28.85 28.29 -5.13
N HIS A 136 28.14 27.89 -4.09
CA HIS A 136 27.01 26.97 -4.19
C HIS A 136 25.90 27.38 -3.22
N TRP A 137 24.67 26.94 -3.50
CA TRP A 137 23.53 27.20 -2.64
C TRP A 137 23.52 26.23 -1.46
N THR A 138 23.32 26.73 -0.25
CA THR A 138 23.09 25.94 0.97
C THR A 138 21.79 26.36 1.64
N THR A 139 21.22 25.48 2.45
CA THR A 139 20.07 25.77 3.31
C THR A 139 20.47 25.44 4.74
N ASP A 140 20.79 26.47 5.51
CA ASP A 140 21.22 26.30 6.90
C ASP A 140 19.98 26.11 7.78
N ARG A 141 19.94 24.96 8.46
CA ARG A 141 18.80 24.52 9.29
C ARG A 141 19.26 23.79 10.55
N SER A 142 18.43 23.79 11.58
CA SER A 142 18.64 22.96 12.76
C SER A 142 18.57 21.46 12.42
N SER A 143 19.41 20.65 13.06
CA SER A 143 19.66 19.24 12.71
C SER A 143 19.30 18.25 13.83
N GLY A 144 18.45 18.64 14.78
CA GLY A 144 17.98 17.80 15.87
C GLY A 144 16.87 16.82 15.45
N ASP A 145 16.73 15.74 16.20
CA ASP A 145 15.86 14.59 15.89
C ASP A 145 14.64 14.43 16.83
N ASN A 146 14.57 15.26 17.87
CA ASN A 146 13.57 15.19 18.92
C ASN A 146 12.60 16.39 18.89
N SER A 147 11.61 16.37 19.78
CA SER A 147 10.56 17.40 19.82
C SER A 147 11.05 18.78 20.28
N SER A 148 12.27 18.90 20.83
CA SER A 148 12.84 20.19 21.25
C SER A 148 13.38 21.01 20.08
N ASP A 149 13.73 20.37 18.96
CA ASP A 149 14.15 21.08 17.75
C ASP A 149 12.95 21.81 17.13
N LEU A 150 13.06 23.11 16.90
CA LEU A 150 11.97 23.93 16.38
C LEU A 150 11.90 24.00 14.85
N ALA A 151 12.75 23.26 14.15
CA ALA A 151 12.96 23.27 12.70
C ALA A 151 13.26 24.69 12.20
N ASN A 152 14.31 25.28 12.77
CA ASN A 152 14.77 26.62 12.42
C ASN A 152 15.47 26.58 11.06
N VAL A 153 15.16 27.57 10.21
CA VAL A 153 15.86 27.79 8.93
C VAL A 153 16.26 29.25 8.85
N ALA A 154 17.52 29.48 8.54
CA ALA A 154 18.11 30.82 8.48
C ALA A 154 18.35 31.28 7.04
N VAL A 155 18.11 32.57 6.78
CA VAL A 155 18.32 33.21 5.49
C VAL A 155 19.08 34.51 5.70
N ILE A 156 20.26 34.63 5.09
CA ILE A 156 21.06 35.86 5.11
C ILE A 156 20.41 36.95 4.24
N ASP A 157 20.31 38.16 4.79
CA ASP A 157 19.90 39.40 4.14
C ASP A 157 20.74 40.59 4.65
N GLY A 158 21.97 40.70 4.14
CA GLY A 158 22.94 41.72 4.54
C GLY A 158 23.33 41.57 6.01
N ASN A 159 23.18 42.63 6.80
CA ASN A 159 23.44 42.60 8.25
C ASN A 159 22.30 41.98 9.07
N ARG A 160 21.36 41.32 8.41
CA ARG A 160 20.22 40.65 9.02
C ARG A 160 20.25 39.17 8.72
N VAL A 161 20.01 38.35 9.73
CA VAL A 161 19.73 36.93 9.53
C VAL A 161 18.28 36.69 9.86
N LEU A 162 17.49 36.32 8.85
CA LEU A 162 16.06 36.06 8.95
C LEU A 162 15.87 34.60 9.33
N VAL A 163 15.21 34.33 10.46
CA VAL A 163 14.98 32.95 10.93
C VAL A 163 13.48 32.65 10.94
N THR A 164 13.10 31.54 10.34
CA THR A 164 11.72 31.02 10.35
C THR A 164 11.66 29.71 11.12
N VAL A 165 10.72 29.64 12.06
CA VAL A 165 10.56 28.52 13.00
C VAL A 165 9.40 27.62 12.54
N PHE A 166 9.69 26.67 11.66
CA PHE A 166 8.68 25.92 10.92
C PHE A 166 7.81 24.98 11.77
N ARG A 167 8.27 24.57 12.96
CA ARG A 167 7.42 23.81 13.89
C ARG A 167 6.18 24.60 14.28
N GLN A 168 6.35 25.89 14.54
CA GLN A 168 5.28 26.76 15.03
C GLN A 168 4.42 27.32 13.91
N THR A 169 5.05 28.07 13.00
CA THR A 169 4.34 28.78 11.93
C THR A 169 5.14 28.77 10.63
N VAL A 170 4.41 28.66 9.53
CA VAL A 170 4.98 28.63 8.19
C VAL A 170 4.87 30.03 7.62
N ILE A 171 5.93 30.81 7.76
CA ILE A 171 5.96 32.21 7.32
C ILE A 171 6.64 32.27 5.95
N PRO A 172 6.00 32.87 4.93
CA PRO A 172 6.57 32.94 3.59
C PRO A 172 7.70 33.98 3.52
N PRO A 173 8.83 33.71 2.83
CA PRO A 173 9.86 34.71 2.56
C PRO A 173 9.30 35.88 1.74
N PRO A 174 9.76 37.14 1.93
CA PRO A 174 10.87 37.56 2.79
C PRO A 174 10.53 37.73 4.28
N MET A 175 9.27 37.48 4.69
CA MET A 175 8.90 37.53 6.10
C MET A 175 9.55 36.36 6.87
N CYS A 176 9.74 36.55 8.17
CA CYS A 176 10.37 35.59 9.06
C CYS A 176 9.73 35.63 10.45
N THR A 177 10.09 34.66 11.30
CA THR A 177 9.62 34.61 12.69
C THR A 177 10.31 35.67 13.53
N TYR A 178 11.63 35.75 13.42
CA TYR A 178 12.45 36.80 14.00
C TYR A 178 13.67 37.05 13.10
N ARG A 179 14.32 38.19 13.29
CA ARG A 179 15.57 38.55 12.61
C ARG A 179 16.63 38.95 13.62
N LEU A 180 17.85 38.48 13.38
CA LEU A 180 19.04 38.87 14.12
C LEU A 180 19.65 40.10 13.45
N LEU A 181 20.10 41.07 14.25
CA LEU A 181 20.78 42.28 13.79
C LEU A 181 22.26 42.18 14.13
N LEU A 182 23.08 42.21 13.09
CA LEU A 182 24.53 42.11 13.19
C LEU A 182 25.17 43.47 12.90
N PRO A 183 26.38 43.71 13.43
CA PRO A 183 27.13 44.94 13.16
C PRO A 183 27.54 45.04 11.68
N HIS A 184 27.93 43.91 11.07
CA HIS A 184 28.36 43.83 9.67
C HIS A 184 27.48 42.82 8.90
N PRO A 185 27.51 42.86 7.55
CA PRO A 185 26.84 41.84 6.74
C PRO A 185 27.27 40.42 7.09
N ALA A 186 26.33 39.50 7.20
CA ALA A 186 26.60 38.08 7.42
C ALA A 186 27.11 37.42 6.13
N ASN A 187 28.08 36.52 6.26
CA ASN A 187 28.59 35.71 5.16
C ASN A 187 28.27 34.21 5.36
N GLN A 188 28.22 33.73 6.60
CA GLN A 188 27.87 32.32 6.87
C GLN A 188 27.04 32.20 8.15
N VAL A 189 26.05 31.31 8.15
CA VAL A 189 25.26 30.93 9.32
C VAL A 189 25.48 29.44 9.57
N MET A 190 25.53 29.03 10.84
CA MET A 190 25.53 27.62 11.22
C MET A 190 24.66 27.39 12.43
N PHE A 191 24.07 26.21 12.52
CA PHE A 191 23.38 25.72 13.71
C PHE A 191 24.31 24.81 14.50
N PHE A 192 24.10 24.75 15.80
CA PHE A 192 24.87 23.86 16.66
C PHE A 192 24.55 22.40 16.33
N ALA A 193 25.57 21.60 16.04
CA ALA A 193 25.37 20.20 15.64
C ALA A 193 24.77 19.31 16.75
N HIS A 194 24.80 19.74 18.02
CA HIS A 194 24.35 18.90 19.14
C HIS A 194 22.82 18.67 19.12
N PRO A 195 22.34 17.40 19.20
CA PRO A 195 20.90 17.06 19.07
C PRO A 195 19.92 17.69 20.07
N THR A 196 20.37 18.11 21.25
CA THR A 196 19.53 18.67 22.33
C THR A 196 19.53 20.20 22.35
N LYS A 197 20.53 20.83 21.74
CA LYS A 197 20.71 22.28 21.65
C LYS A 197 20.74 22.76 20.18
N SER A 198 20.12 22.01 19.26
CA SER A 198 20.18 22.25 17.81
C SER A 198 19.55 23.57 17.35
N ASN A 199 18.83 24.26 18.24
CA ASN A 199 18.24 25.57 17.98
C ASN A 199 19.25 26.73 18.16
N ASP A 200 20.39 26.48 18.81
CA ASP A 200 21.47 27.46 18.96
C ASP A 200 22.13 27.69 17.61
N LEU A 201 22.53 28.93 17.33
CA LEU A 201 23.09 29.30 16.04
C LEU A 201 24.26 30.27 16.19
N ALA A 202 25.19 30.21 15.25
CA ALA A 202 26.31 31.14 15.15
C ALA A 202 26.35 31.78 13.76
N VAL A 203 26.80 33.04 13.69
CA VAL A 203 26.90 33.79 12.45
C VAL A 203 28.30 34.37 12.28
N LEU A 204 28.94 34.07 11.16
CA LEU A 204 30.19 34.68 10.73
C LEU A 204 29.88 35.91 9.86
N ASP A 205 30.35 37.07 10.29
CA ASP A 205 30.17 38.33 9.56
C ASP A 205 31.37 38.66 8.64
N ALA A 206 31.18 39.67 7.78
CA ALA A 206 32.19 40.14 6.84
C ALA A 206 33.45 40.73 7.50
N SER A 207 33.43 40.96 8.82
CA SER A 207 34.59 41.38 9.60
C SER A 207 35.39 40.20 10.19
N ASN A 208 35.00 38.96 9.86
CA ASN A 208 35.53 37.71 10.43
C ASN A 208 35.27 37.57 11.94
N GLN A 209 34.16 38.13 12.44
CA GLN A 209 33.68 37.91 13.81
C GLN A 209 32.54 36.88 13.83
N ILE A 210 32.53 36.03 14.86
CA ILE A 210 31.48 35.02 15.07
C ILE A 210 30.56 35.50 16.19
N SER A 211 29.29 35.73 15.90
CA SER A 211 28.27 36.03 16.91
C SER A 211 27.52 34.74 17.27
N VAL A 212 27.57 34.33 18.54
CA VAL A 212 26.91 33.10 19.04
C VAL A 212 25.60 33.46 19.74
N TYR A 213 24.52 32.80 19.33
CA TYR A 213 23.17 33.00 19.85
C TYR A 213 22.66 31.70 20.47
N LYS A 214 22.29 31.73 21.75
CA LYS A 214 21.75 30.58 22.49
C LYS A 214 20.25 30.72 22.75
N CYS A 215 19.54 29.59 22.68
CA CYS A 215 18.11 29.48 22.89
C CYS A 215 17.82 28.95 24.31
N GLY A 216 17.60 29.84 25.28
CA GLY A 216 17.38 29.50 26.70
C GLY A 216 16.22 30.24 27.38
N ASP A 217 16.00 29.96 28.67
CA ASP A 217 14.92 30.55 29.51
C ASP A 217 15.25 31.99 29.97
N SER A 218 15.77 32.84 29.09
CA SER A 218 16.00 34.26 29.38
C SER A 218 14.68 35.05 29.28
N PRO A 219 14.20 35.71 30.35
CA PRO A 219 12.90 36.40 30.35
C PRO A 219 12.89 37.73 29.57
N SER A 220 14.06 38.24 29.17
CA SER A 220 14.21 39.50 28.43
C SER A 220 14.42 39.26 26.93
N VAL A 221 13.70 40.02 26.08
CA VAL A 221 13.94 40.05 24.64
C VAL A 221 15.25 40.78 24.38
N ASP A 222 16.23 40.08 23.80
CA ASP A 222 17.52 40.63 23.41
C ASP A 222 17.36 41.76 22.36
N PRO A 223 18.01 42.93 22.52
CA PRO A 223 17.85 44.05 21.59
C PRO A 223 18.34 43.78 20.16
N THR A 224 19.25 42.81 19.99
CA THR A 224 19.75 42.37 18.69
C THR A 224 18.76 41.45 17.97
N VAL A 225 17.72 40.96 18.66
CA VAL A 225 16.69 40.09 18.10
C VAL A 225 15.38 40.84 17.95
N LYS A 226 14.93 41.01 16.71
CA LYS A 226 13.64 41.66 16.41
C LYS A 226 12.63 40.63 15.95
N LEU A 227 11.48 40.58 16.61
CA LEU A 227 10.35 39.78 16.16
C LEU A 227 9.88 40.23 14.77
N GLY A 228 9.56 39.24 13.93
CA GLY A 228 9.00 39.43 12.60
C GLY A 228 7.49 39.28 12.62
N ALA A 229 6.95 38.43 11.75
CA ALA A 229 5.51 38.31 11.51
C ALA A 229 4.70 37.60 12.62
N VAL A 230 5.33 37.24 13.74
CA VAL A 230 4.71 36.46 14.84
C VAL A 230 4.46 37.32 16.09
N GLY A 231 4.77 38.62 16.06
CA GLY A 231 4.58 39.52 17.21
C GLY A 231 4.40 40.99 16.83
N GLY A 232 3.54 41.68 17.59
CA GLY A 232 3.11 43.07 17.38
C GLY A 232 1.60 43.22 17.61
N ASN A 233 1.14 44.38 18.11
CA ASN A 233 -0.28 44.72 18.32
C ASN A 233 -1.05 43.87 19.36
N GLY A 234 -0.44 43.55 20.51
CA GLY A 234 -1.17 42.97 21.66
C GLY A 234 -1.33 41.45 21.70
N PHE A 235 -0.77 40.71 20.72
CA PHE A 235 -0.71 39.26 20.77
C PHE A 235 0.46 38.76 21.63
N LYS A 236 0.21 37.84 22.55
CA LYS A 236 1.25 37.15 23.34
C LYS A 236 1.94 36.11 22.46
N VAL A 237 3.24 36.31 22.21
CA VAL A 237 4.07 35.37 21.46
C VAL A 237 4.48 34.23 22.38
N ALA A 238 4.11 32.99 22.03
CA ALA A 238 4.49 31.78 22.76
C ALA A 238 5.79 31.14 22.21
N LEU A 239 6.76 31.96 21.80
CA LEU A 239 8.01 31.53 21.17
C LEU A 239 9.21 32.00 21.99
N ARG A 240 10.14 31.07 22.24
CA ARG A 240 11.44 31.36 22.84
C ARG A 240 12.34 31.95 21.76
N THR A 241 12.74 33.20 21.90
CA THR A 241 13.72 33.84 21.02
C THR A 241 15.14 33.60 21.54
N PRO A 242 16.14 33.44 20.66
CA PRO A 242 17.53 33.36 21.12
C PRO A 242 18.00 34.70 21.70
N HIS A 243 19.07 34.67 22.50
CA HIS A 243 19.80 35.86 22.94
C HIS A 243 21.26 35.75 22.50
N LEU A 244 21.90 36.90 22.29
CA LEU A 244 23.32 36.99 21.97
C LEU A 244 24.10 36.64 23.24
N GLU A 245 24.87 35.55 23.19
CA GLU A 245 25.73 35.17 24.31
C GLU A 245 27.04 35.97 24.26
N LYS A 246 27.75 35.91 23.14
CA LYS A 246 29.04 36.59 22.96
C LYS A 246 29.40 36.76 21.49
N ARG A 247 30.29 37.72 21.21
CA ARG A 247 30.93 37.88 19.89
C ARG A 247 32.40 37.51 19.98
N TYR A 248 32.84 36.55 19.18
CA TYR A 248 34.21 36.08 19.17
C TYR A 248 34.99 36.63 17.99
N THR A 249 36.20 37.10 18.27
CA THR A 249 37.21 37.41 17.24
C THR A 249 38.19 36.25 17.11
N ILE A 250 38.47 35.82 15.89
CA ILE A 250 39.41 34.72 15.63
C ILE A 250 40.84 35.29 15.63
N GLN A 251 41.69 34.84 16.54
CA GLN A 251 43.11 35.15 16.55
C GLN A 251 43.88 34.20 15.64
N PHE A 252 44.70 34.76 14.75
CA PHE A 252 45.48 33.99 13.78
C PHE A 252 46.94 34.46 13.77
N GLU A 253 47.86 33.56 14.07
CA GLU A 253 49.30 33.81 14.09
C GLU A 253 49.87 33.69 12.66
N ASN A 254 49.80 34.75 11.85
CA ASN A 254 50.74 35.04 10.75
C ASN A 254 50.40 36.39 10.10
N SER A 255 51.30 37.37 10.27
CA SER A 255 50.95 38.78 10.32
C SER A 255 51.26 39.66 9.11
N GLU A 256 51.84 39.19 7.98
CA GLU A 256 52.27 40.15 6.94
C GLU A 256 51.98 39.81 5.45
N ASP A 257 51.78 38.55 5.05
CA ASP A 257 51.58 38.19 3.63
C ASP A 257 50.12 37.84 3.22
N GLN A 258 49.18 37.86 4.17
CA GLN A 258 47.82 37.33 3.98
C GLN A 258 46.69 38.36 3.77
N GLU A 259 46.99 39.64 3.59
CA GLU A 259 45.96 40.70 3.45
C GLU A 259 45.06 40.58 2.21
N VAL A 260 45.33 39.66 1.29
CA VAL A 260 44.73 39.65 -0.06
C VAL A 260 43.34 39.00 -0.12
N ASN A 261 43.04 38.00 0.73
CA ASN A 261 41.76 37.27 0.68
C ASN A 261 40.82 37.66 1.84
N PRO A 262 39.64 38.24 1.58
CA PRO A 262 38.65 38.57 2.62
C PRO A 262 38.02 37.35 3.30
N LEU A 263 37.90 36.21 2.60
CA LEU A 263 37.37 34.95 3.14
C LEU A 263 38.53 34.08 3.65
N LYS A 264 39.06 34.45 4.82
CA LYS A 264 40.17 33.70 5.45
C LYS A 264 39.75 32.29 5.86
N PHE A 265 38.53 32.18 6.37
CA PHE A 265 37.89 30.93 6.72
C PHE A 265 36.67 30.68 5.84
N SER A 266 36.48 29.42 5.47
CA SER A 266 35.31 28.91 4.78
C SER A 266 34.80 27.66 5.49
N LEU A 267 33.56 27.26 5.19
CA LEU A 267 32.94 26.02 5.69
C LEU A 267 33.00 25.89 7.23
N LEU A 268 32.82 27.00 7.95
CA LEU A 268 32.82 27.02 9.41
C LEU A 268 31.65 26.19 9.97
N THR A 269 31.92 25.27 10.89
CA THR A 269 30.92 24.35 11.47
C THR A 269 31.04 24.30 13.00
N TRP A 270 29.91 24.39 13.70
CA TRP A 270 29.85 24.40 15.17
C TRP A 270 29.50 23.01 15.72
N ILE A 271 30.44 22.41 16.45
CA ILE A 271 30.47 20.96 16.71
C ILE A 271 30.25 20.63 18.18
N GLU A 272 31.01 21.26 19.05
CA GLU A 272 30.84 21.22 20.51
C GLU A 272 30.69 22.65 21.04
N GLU A 273 30.22 22.78 22.28
CA GLU A 273 29.83 24.08 22.84
C GLU A 273 30.95 25.13 22.70
N ASP A 274 32.21 24.71 22.90
CA ASP A 274 33.39 25.57 22.84
C ASP A 274 34.25 25.39 21.57
N ILE A 275 33.79 24.61 20.58
CA ILE A 275 34.63 24.17 19.44
C ILE A 275 33.98 24.44 18.09
N PHE A 276 34.71 25.15 17.22
CA PHE A 276 34.39 25.30 15.79
C PHE A 276 35.47 24.67 14.91
N LEU A 277 35.06 24.07 13.80
CA LEU A 277 35.96 23.71 12.72
C LEU A 277 35.88 24.75 11.60
N ALA A 278 37.03 25.21 11.13
CA ALA A 278 37.13 26.19 10.04
C ALA A 278 38.14 25.73 8.99
N ILE A 279 37.91 26.03 7.72
CA ILE A 279 38.80 25.64 6.64
C ILE A 279 39.49 26.87 6.06
N SER A 280 40.81 26.77 5.91
CA SER A 280 41.60 27.76 5.19
C SER A 280 42.34 27.10 4.01
N HIS A 281 42.68 27.89 3.01
CA HIS A 281 43.44 27.44 1.84
C HIS A 281 44.83 28.04 1.86
N SER A 282 45.84 27.22 1.55
CA SER A 282 47.21 27.68 1.36
C SER A 282 47.30 28.56 0.11
N GLN A 283 48.09 29.64 0.19
CA GLN A 283 48.32 30.54 -0.96
C GLN A 283 49.34 30.00 -1.96
N SER A 284 50.21 29.06 -1.53
CA SER A 284 51.38 28.61 -2.28
C SER A 284 51.30 27.14 -2.73
N SER A 285 50.36 26.36 -2.19
CA SER A 285 50.17 24.94 -2.49
C SER A 285 48.69 24.62 -2.69
N SER A 286 48.37 23.56 -3.44
CA SER A 286 47.01 23.00 -3.55
C SER A 286 46.65 22.22 -2.29
N GLN A 287 46.82 22.81 -1.11
CA GLN A 287 46.55 22.21 0.19
C GLN A 287 45.54 23.04 0.96
N SER A 288 44.66 22.35 1.67
CA SER A 288 43.72 22.92 2.61
C SER A 288 44.15 22.60 4.04
N VAL A 289 43.79 23.47 4.98
CA VAL A 289 44.06 23.28 6.40
C VAL A 289 42.75 23.35 7.18
N ILE A 290 42.46 22.29 7.94
CA ILE A 290 41.34 22.22 8.87
C ILE A 290 41.84 22.75 10.21
N HIS A 291 41.24 23.85 10.68
CA HIS A 291 41.56 24.50 11.95
C HIS A 291 40.54 24.13 13.02
N HIS A 292 41.04 23.78 14.20
CA HIS A 292 40.26 23.54 15.39
C HIS A 292 40.26 24.81 16.26
N LEU A 293 39.17 25.57 16.22
CA LEU A 293 39.01 26.82 16.94
C LEU A 293 38.35 26.56 18.29
N THR A 294 39.02 26.90 19.37
CA THR A 294 38.49 26.75 20.74
C THR A 294 38.20 28.09 21.37
N MET A 295 37.05 28.21 22.04
CA MET A 295 36.72 29.40 22.83
C MET A 295 37.70 29.53 23.99
N VAL A 296 38.34 30.69 24.10
CA VAL A 296 39.20 30.98 25.26
C VAL A 296 38.29 31.46 26.40
N PRO A 297 38.29 30.79 27.57
CA PRO A 297 37.56 31.28 28.73
C PRO A 297 38.19 32.60 29.18
N SER A 298 37.42 33.68 29.10
CA SER A 298 37.82 34.99 29.64
C SER A 298 37.26 35.14 31.06
N GLU A 299 38.10 35.55 32.01
CA GLU A 299 37.73 35.74 33.42
C GLU A 299 36.92 37.03 33.67
N MET A 300 36.68 37.86 32.65
CA MET A 300 35.86 39.07 32.73
C MET A 300 34.63 38.99 31.80
N ASP A 301 33.48 39.49 32.28
CA ASP A 301 32.21 39.69 31.55
C ASP A 301 32.33 40.74 30.43
N GLU A 302 33.29 40.56 29.52
CA GLU A 302 33.38 41.37 28.31
C GLU A 302 32.42 40.80 27.25
N GLU A 303 31.65 41.66 26.56
CA GLU A 303 30.77 41.26 25.44
C GLU A 303 31.54 40.64 24.25
N GLN A 304 32.88 40.77 24.25
CA GLN A 304 33.78 40.24 23.23
C GLN A 304 34.62 39.08 23.79
N GLY A 305 34.65 37.97 23.04
CA GLY A 305 35.47 36.79 23.31
C GLY A 305 36.56 36.60 22.25
N GLN A 306 37.48 35.68 22.51
CA GLN A 306 38.54 35.31 21.58
C GLN A 306 38.47 33.81 21.25
N LEU A 307 38.67 33.49 19.98
CA LEU A 307 38.80 32.13 19.47
C LEU A 307 40.24 31.90 19.03
N ASN A 308 40.90 30.90 19.60
CA ASN A 308 42.27 30.55 19.25
C ASN A 308 42.29 29.27 18.40
N VAL A 309 43.23 29.20 17.46
CA VAL A 309 43.54 27.97 16.73
C VAL A 309 44.28 27.03 17.68
N SER A 310 43.57 26.07 18.26
CA SER A 310 44.14 25.08 19.19
C SER A 310 45.02 24.05 18.49
N SER A 311 44.65 23.68 17.26
CA SER A 311 45.37 22.70 16.43
C SER A 311 44.92 22.82 14.99
N SER A 312 45.74 22.35 14.05
CA SER A 312 45.44 22.37 12.63
C SER A 312 45.95 21.10 11.95
N VAL A 313 45.20 20.63 10.94
CA VAL A 313 45.59 19.48 10.12
C VAL A 313 45.64 19.89 8.67
N THR A 314 46.78 19.65 8.03
CA THR A 314 46.98 19.87 6.60
C THR A 314 46.44 18.69 5.80
N VAL A 315 45.73 19.00 4.72
CA VAL A 315 45.15 18.03 3.79
C VAL A 315 45.68 18.33 2.39
N ASP A 316 46.20 17.31 1.72
CA ASP A 316 46.63 17.40 0.34
C ASP A 316 45.40 17.45 -0.58
N GLY A 317 45.16 18.59 -1.22
CA GLY A 317 43.97 18.87 -2.00
C GLY A 317 43.18 20.07 -1.45
N ILE A 318 42.26 20.59 -2.27
CA ILE A 318 41.37 21.70 -1.91
C ILE A 318 40.06 21.09 -1.39
N ILE A 319 39.66 21.45 -0.18
CA ILE A 319 38.37 21.05 0.39
C ILE A 319 37.26 21.96 -0.17
N ILE A 320 36.18 21.36 -0.67
CA ILE A 320 35.03 22.09 -1.23
C ILE A 320 33.74 21.91 -0.45
N SER A 321 33.64 20.88 0.40
CA SER A 321 32.45 20.65 1.21
C SER A 321 32.79 19.87 2.48
N MET A 322 31.99 20.08 3.52
CA MET A 322 32.12 19.42 4.81
C MET A 322 30.74 19.16 5.39
N CYS A 323 30.53 17.98 5.97
CA CYS A 323 29.33 17.68 6.74
C CYS A 323 29.66 16.90 8.00
N CYS A 324 28.89 17.17 9.05
CA CYS A 324 29.10 16.65 10.38
C CYS A 324 27.92 15.74 10.76
N SER A 325 28.21 14.57 11.32
CA SER A 325 27.21 13.70 11.93
C SER A 325 27.35 13.74 13.45
N PRO A 326 26.40 14.33 14.18
CA PRO A 326 26.47 14.34 15.64
C PRO A 326 26.26 12.95 16.26
N LYS A 327 25.62 12.02 15.54
CA LYS A 327 25.33 10.66 16.02
C LYS A 327 26.59 9.79 16.07
N THR A 328 27.42 9.90 15.04
CA THR A 328 28.65 9.11 14.88
C THR A 328 29.90 9.92 15.21
N LYS A 329 29.74 11.22 15.48
CA LYS A 329 30.80 12.18 15.81
C LYS A 329 31.93 12.22 14.78
N SER A 330 31.55 12.07 13.52
CA SER A 330 32.44 12.06 12.38
C SER A 330 32.17 13.27 11.50
N VAL A 331 33.22 13.74 10.82
CA VAL A 331 33.10 14.77 9.80
C VAL A 331 33.57 14.18 8.47
N ALA A 332 32.71 14.22 7.47
CA ALA A 332 33.08 13.91 6.10
C ALA A 332 33.52 15.19 5.38
N VAL A 333 34.65 15.08 4.70
CA VAL A 333 35.30 16.18 3.99
C VAL A 333 35.45 15.77 2.53
N GLN A 334 34.96 16.60 1.60
CA GLN A 334 35.09 16.37 0.17
C GLN A 334 36.20 17.23 -0.43
N LEU A 335 37.12 16.58 -1.15
CA LEU A 335 38.14 17.25 -1.97
C LEU A 335 37.65 17.54 -3.39
N VAL A 336 38.29 18.49 -4.08
CA VAL A 336 37.99 18.87 -5.48
C VAL A 336 38.08 17.68 -6.44
N ASP A 337 38.98 16.73 -6.20
CA ASP A 337 39.14 15.52 -7.01
C ASP A 337 38.08 14.43 -6.73
N GLY A 338 37.15 14.72 -5.82
CA GLY A 338 36.05 13.83 -5.42
C GLY A 338 36.38 12.89 -4.26
N GLN A 339 37.62 12.84 -3.77
CA GLN A 339 37.97 11.96 -2.65
C GLN A 339 37.26 12.41 -1.38
N ILE A 340 36.71 11.45 -0.62
CA ILE A 340 36.10 11.70 0.68
C ILE A 340 37.03 11.26 1.80
N LEU A 341 37.27 12.18 2.73
CA LEU A 341 38.06 11.96 3.92
C LEU A 341 37.16 11.99 5.15
N LYS A 342 37.46 11.12 6.11
CA LYS A 342 36.87 11.08 7.44
C LYS A 342 37.80 11.79 8.41
N TYR A 343 37.30 12.85 9.00
CA TYR A 343 37.95 13.58 10.09
C TYR A 343 37.34 13.17 11.41
N LEU A 344 38.17 12.64 12.31
CA LEU A 344 37.79 12.23 13.66
C LEU A 344 38.24 13.31 14.63
N TRP A 345 37.32 14.15 15.10
CA TRP A 345 37.68 15.28 15.95
C TRP A 345 37.99 14.87 17.41
N GLU A 346 37.48 13.73 17.88
CA GLU A 346 37.62 13.25 19.28
C GLU A 346 38.86 12.35 19.48
N SER A 347 39.61 12.04 18.42
CA SER A 347 40.81 11.21 18.53
C SER A 347 41.96 11.98 19.21
N PRO A 348 42.77 11.32 20.07
CA PRO A 348 43.85 11.97 20.84
C PRO A 348 44.93 12.63 19.96
N SER A 349 45.04 12.20 18.71
CA SER A 349 45.76 12.88 17.64
C SER A 349 44.77 13.18 16.52
N LEU A 350 44.62 14.44 16.12
CA LEU A 350 43.76 14.78 14.99
C LEU A 350 44.22 14.01 13.74
N THR A 351 43.36 13.13 13.25
CA THR A 351 43.66 12.26 12.11
C THR A 351 42.62 12.44 11.03
N VAL A 352 43.11 12.51 9.80
CA VAL A 352 42.31 12.51 8.58
C VAL A 352 42.59 11.18 7.90
N GLU A 353 41.58 10.33 7.80
CA GLU A 353 41.68 9.05 7.12
C GLU A 353 40.81 9.02 5.86
N PRO A 354 41.15 8.24 4.82
CA PRO A 354 40.25 8.05 3.69
C PRO A 354 38.94 7.41 4.16
N TRP A 355 37.80 7.96 3.73
CA TRP A 355 36.52 7.34 3.99
C TRP A 355 36.45 6.02 3.22
N LYS A 356 36.19 4.90 3.89
CA LYS A 356 36.18 3.58 3.25
C LYS A 356 34.76 3.05 3.09
N ASN A 357 34.49 2.41 1.96
CA ASN A 357 33.27 1.63 1.76
C ASN A 357 33.34 0.30 2.55
N PRO A 358 32.25 -0.49 2.63
CA PRO A 358 32.25 -1.78 3.35
C PRO A 358 33.28 -2.79 2.82
N GLY A 359 33.71 -2.63 1.56
CA GLY A 359 34.79 -3.41 0.95
C GLY A 359 36.21 -2.97 1.35
N GLY A 360 36.35 -1.91 2.16
CA GLY A 360 37.62 -1.36 2.62
C GLY A 360 38.30 -0.41 1.63
N PHE A 361 37.66 -0.08 0.51
CA PHE A 361 38.20 0.80 -0.52
C PHE A 361 37.87 2.26 -0.24
N PRO A 362 38.77 3.21 -0.54
CA PRO A 362 38.51 4.63 -0.37
C PRO A 362 37.36 5.08 -1.29
N VAL A 363 36.42 5.82 -0.73
CA VAL A 363 35.26 6.39 -1.43
C VAL A 363 35.70 7.64 -2.19
N GLN A 364 35.35 7.69 -3.47
CA GLN A 364 35.57 8.84 -4.33
C GLN A 364 34.30 9.10 -5.14
N PHE A 365 33.75 10.31 -5.04
CA PHE A 365 32.68 10.72 -5.93
C PHE A 365 33.24 10.96 -7.33
N PRO A 366 32.59 10.47 -8.39
CA PRO A 366 33.03 10.71 -9.76
C PRO A 366 32.99 12.18 -10.20
N TYR A 367 32.19 13.01 -9.50
CA TYR A 367 32.02 14.44 -9.75
C TYR A 367 31.93 15.19 -8.41
N PRO A 368 32.29 16.48 -8.36
CA PRO A 368 32.10 17.30 -7.17
C PRO A 368 30.60 17.40 -6.82
N CYS A 369 30.28 17.19 -5.54
CA CYS A 369 28.91 17.23 -5.03
C CYS A 369 28.69 18.59 -4.37
N THR A 370 27.59 19.26 -4.72
CA THR A 370 27.22 20.57 -4.16
C THR A 370 26.59 20.46 -2.77
N GLN A 371 25.99 19.31 -2.46
CA GLN A 371 25.42 19.00 -1.15
C GLN A 371 25.89 17.62 -0.73
N ILE A 372 26.40 17.51 0.50
CA ILE A 372 26.75 16.25 1.13
C ILE A 372 26.07 16.13 2.51
N GLU A 373 25.60 14.95 2.87
CA GLU A 373 25.10 14.64 4.21
C GLU A 373 25.54 13.22 4.61
N LEU A 374 25.63 12.98 5.92
CA LEU A 374 25.90 11.66 6.48
C LEU A 374 24.61 10.99 6.94
N ALA A 375 24.46 9.70 6.64
CA ALA A 375 23.29 8.93 7.04
C ALA A 375 23.65 7.49 7.40
N MET A 376 22.88 6.90 8.31
CA MET A 376 22.97 5.47 8.63
C MET A 376 22.02 4.69 7.72
N ILE A 377 22.55 3.79 6.90
CA ILE A 377 21.80 2.94 5.97
C ILE A 377 22.12 1.48 6.28
N GLY A 378 21.11 0.68 6.62
CA GLY A 378 21.33 -0.74 6.95
C GLY A 378 22.26 -0.99 8.14
N GLY A 379 22.42 -0.01 9.03
CA GLY A 379 23.38 -0.04 10.14
C GLY A 379 24.80 0.43 9.79
N GLU A 380 25.06 0.84 8.55
CA GLU A 380 26.35 1.37 8.09
C GLU A 380 26.31 2.88 7.87
N GLU A 381 27.39 3.57 8.22
CA GLU A 381 27.55 5.01 8.01
C GLU A 381 27.94 5.28 6.55
N CYS A 382 27.07 5.96 5.80
CA CYS A 382 27.26 6.26 4.39
C CYS A 382 27.28 7.77 4.13
N VAL A 383 28.03 8.18 3.11
CA VAL A 383 28.09 9.57 2.63
C VAL A 383 27.15 9.72 1.45
N LEU A 384 26.20 10.65 1.54
CA LEU A 384 25.27 11.00 0.48
C LEU A 384 25.78 12.24 -0.24
N GLY A 385 25.77 12.24 -1.57
CA GLY A 385 26.23 13.36 -2.37
C GLY A 385 25.26 13.69 -3.51
N LEU A 386 24.95 14.98 -3.69
CA LEU A 386 24.18 15.47 -4.83
C LEU A 386 25.02 16.45 -5.65
N THR A 387 25.15 16.20 -6.95
CA THR A 387 25.85 17.09 -7.89
C THR A 387 24.95 18.20 -8.40
N ASP A 388 25.55 19.25 -8.96
CA ASP A 388 24.87 20.33 -9.71
C ASP A 388 24.02 19.81 -10.89
N ARG A 389 24.44 18.72 -11.52
CA ARG A 389 23.73 18.01 -12.60
C ARG A 389 22.66 17.03 -12.13
N CYS A 390 22.22 17.13 -10.87
CA CYS A 390 21.13 16.32 -10.31
C CYS A 390 21.41 14.80 -10.24
N ARG A 391 22.69 14.42 -10.14
CA ARG A 391 23.12 13.03 -9.90
C ARG A 391 23.35 12.83 -8.41
N PHE A 392 22.72 11.79 -7.88
CA PHE A 392 22.73 11.43 -6.48
C PHE A 392 23.54 10.16 -6.26
N PHE A 393 24.51 10.26 -5.36
CA PHE A 393 25.47 9.22 -5.02
C PHE A 393 25.30 8.82 -3.57
N ILE A 394 25.48 7.53 -3.31
CA ILE A 394 25.67 6.98 -1.98
C ILE A 394 27.04 6.30 -2.00
N ASN A 395 27.97 6.84 -1.21
CA ASN A 395 29.40 6.53 -1.30
C ASN A 395 29.91 6.70 -2.74
N ASP A 396 30.52 5.67 -3.32
CA ASP A 396 31.07 5.64 -4.69
C ASP A 396 30.02 5.30 -5.75
N THR A 397 28.79 4.99 -5.34
CA THR A 397 27.77 4.40 -6.21
C THR A 397 26.71 5.42 -6.60
N GLU A 398 26.49 5.61 -7.90
CA GLU A 398 25.36 6.40 -8.40
C GLU A 398 24.04 5.65 -8.17
N VAL A 399 23.09 6.31 -7.51
CA VAL A 399 21.79 5.70 -7.20
C VAL A 399 20.69 6.26 -8.09
N ALA A 400 20.76 7.55 -8.43
CA ALA A 400 19.79 8.19 -9.32
C ALA A 400 20.39 9.40 -10.03
N SER A 401 19.99 9.65 -11.28
CA SER A 401 20.50 10.76 -12.10
C SER A 401 19.48 11.90 -12.29
N ASN A 402 18.40 11.90 -11.52
CA ASN A 402 17.25 12.80 -11.70
C ASN A 402 16.80 13.51 -10.42
N ILE A 403 17.67 13.63 -9.41
CA ILE A 403 17.34 14.16 -8.08
C ILE A 403 17.61 15.66 -8.03
N THR A 404 16.61 16.44 -7.62
CA THR A 404 16.70 17.92 -7.57
C THR A 404 17.06 18.46 -6.19
N SER A 405 16.71 17.74 -5.12
CA SER A 405 17.09 18.04 -3.74
C SER A 405 16.86 16.83 -2.85
N PHE A 406 17.55 16.77 -1.71
CA PHE A 406 17.36 15.69 -0.74
C PHE A 406 17.48 16.20 0.70
N ALA A 407 16.91 15.43 1.63
CA ALA A 407 17.08 15.63 3.05
C ALA A 407 17.02 14.29 3.79
N VAL A 408 17.92 14.12 4.76
CA VAL A 408 17.90 13.00 5.69
C VAL A 408 17.17 13.41 6.96
N TYR A 409 16.25 12.58 7.43
CA TYR A 409 15.53 12.79 8.69
C TYR A 409 15.30 11.47 9.41
N ASP A 410 15.81 11.35 10.66
CA ASP A 410 15.76 10.14 11.47
C ASP A 410 16.31 8.93 10.69
N ASP A 411 15.44 8.03 10.27
CA ASP A 411 15.75 6.88 9.43
C ASP A 411 15.12 7.00 8.03
N PHE A 412 14.87 8.22 7.54
CA PHE A 412 14.26 8.45 6.24
C PHE A 412 15.15 9.28 5.34
N LEU A 413 15.22 8.89 4.08
CA LEU A 413 15.78 9.67 2.99
C LEU A 413 14.64 10.21 2.14
N LEU A 414 14.50 11.54 2.11
CA LEU A 414 13.54 12.24 1.26
C LEU A 414 14.25 12.83 0.06
N LEU A 415 13.66 12.61 -1.12
CA LEU A 415 14.22 12.98 -2.41
C LEU A 415 13.15 13.68 -3.24
N THR A 416 13.47 14.79 -3.89
CA THR A 416 12.64 15.34 -4.96
C THR A 416 13.28 15.04 -6.31
N THR A 417 12.47 14.78 -7.33
CA THR A 417 12.97 14.37 -8.65
C THR A 417 12.56 15.35 -9.75
N HIS A 418 13.25 15.31 -10.89
CA HIS A 418 12.85 16.02 -12.10
C HIS A 418 11.49 15.60 -12.64
N SER A 419 10.99 14.42 -12.27
CA SER A 419 9.64 13.94 -12.61
C SER A 419 8.53 14.54 -11.76
N HIS A 420 8.85 15.57 -10.94
CA HIS A 420 7.90 16.29 -10.08
C HIS A 420 7.29 15.36 -9.01
N THR A 421 8.13 14.51 -8.43
CA THR A 421 7.77 13.63 -7.32
C THR A 421 8.68 13.84 -6.12
N CYS A 422 8.13 13.66 -4.94
CA CYS A 422 8.85 13.50 -3.69
C CYS A 422 8.76 12.02 -3.29
N GLN A 423 9.91 11.40 -3.09
CA GLN A 423 10.05 10.02 -2.65
C GLN A 423 10.60 9.98 -1.23
N CYS A 424 10.12 9.04 -0.42
CA CYS A 424 10.53 8.86 0.99
C CYS A 424 10.86 7.41 1.27
N PHE A 425 12.14 7.11 1.52
CA PHE A 425 12.64 5.76 1.75
C PHE A 425 13.08 5.56 3.20
N PRO A 426 12.68 4.47 3.87
CA PRO A 426 13.24 4.10 5.16
C PRO A 426 14.69 3.59 4.98
N LEU A 427 15.57 3.90 5.92
CA LEU A 427 17.01 3.63 5.87
C LEU A 427 17.45 2.48 6.79
N ARG A 428 16.71 2.17 7.87
CA ARG A 428 17.11 1.13 8.87
C ARG A 428 17.34 -0.25 8.27
N ASP A 429 16.43 -0.71 7.43
CA ASP A 429 16.44 -2.07 6.88
C ASP A 429 16.72 -2.08 5.36
N ALA A 430 17.11 -0.94 4.79
CA ALA A 430 17.34 -0.81 3.37
C ALA A 430 18.74 -1.28 2.97
N SER A 431 18.80 -2.12 1.93
CA SER A 431 20.04 -2.34 1.20
C SER A 431 20.23 -1.27 0.13
N LEU A 432 21.49 -0.95 -0.21
CA LEU A 432 21.81 -0.04 -1.32
C LEU A 432 21.13 -0.48 -2.63
N LYS A 433 21.07 -1.80 -2.89
CA LYS A 433 20.38 -2.37 -4.04
C LYS A 433 18.87 -2.11 -4.02
N THR A 434 18.25 -2.12 -2.84
CA THR A 434 16.82 -1.82 -2.67
C THR A 434 16.54 -0.34 -2.97
N LEU A 435 17.41 0.56 -2.50
CA LEU A 435 17.30 2.00 -2.80
C LEU A 435 17.50 2.27 -4.29
N GLN A 436 18.51 1.65 -4.91
CA GLN A 436 18.73 1.74 -6.36
C GLN A 436 17.55 1.19 -7.16
N ALA A 437 17.03 0.02 -6.81
CA ALA A 437 15.88 -0.57 -7.49
C ALA A 437 14.64 0.35 -7.37
N GLY A 438 14.37 0.88 -6.18
CA GLY A 438 13.23 1.79 -5.94
C GLY A 438 13.35 3.14 -6.64
N LEU A 439 14.57 3.66 -6.82
CA LEU A 439 14.84 4.93 -7.52
C LEU A 439 14.89 4.77 -9.05
N CYS A 440 15.33 3.61 -9.55
CA CYS A 440 15.40 3.31 -10.98
C CYS A 440 14.10 2.75 -11.56
N SER A 441 13.22 2.15 -10.75
CA SER A 441 11.98 1.55 -11.24
C SER A 441 10.92 2.62 -11.55
N ASN A 442 10.59 2.78 -12.84
CA ASN A 442 9.36 3.48 -13.28
C ASN A 442 8.07 2.70 -12.94
N HIS A 443 8.20 1.50 -12.37
CA HIS A 443 7.09 0.69 -11.91
C HIS A 443 6.61 1.20 -10.55
N THR A 444 5.29 1.35 -10.44
CA THR A 444 4.52 1.81 -9.28
C THR A 444 5.10 1.32 -7.94
N CYS A 445 6.04 2.07 -7.40
CA CYS A 445 6.47 1.93 -6.02
C CYS A 445 5.22 2.17 -5.15
N ASN A 446 5.00 1.32 -4.14
CA ASN A 446 3.87 1.40 -3.21
C ASN A 446 3.51 2.86 -2.94
N GLY A 447 2.25 3.26 -3.13
CA GLY A 447 1.80 4.66 -3.12
C GLY A 447 2.07 5.44 -1.82
N GLU A 448 2.69 4.82 -0.82
CA GLU A 448 3.19 5.44 0.41
C GLU A 448 4.57 6.09 0.27
N VAL A 449 5.42 5.56 -0.61
CA VAL A 449 6.81 6.02 -0.82
C VAL A 449 6.86 7.22 -1.77
N LEU A 450 5.89 7.35 -2.67
CA LEU A 450 5.88 8.38 -3.72
C LEU A 450 4.71 9.34 -3.58
N ARG A 451 5.01 10.63 -3.69
CA ARG A 451 4.03 11.72 -3.78
C ARG A 451 4.34 12.64 -4.96
N LYS A 452 3.32 13.10 -5.68
CA LYS A 452 3.49 14.16 -6.70
C LYS A 452 3.62 15.53 -6.04
N VAL A 453 4.54 16.35 -6.54
CA VAL A 453 4.80 17.73 -6.08
C VAL A 453 4.77 18.69 -7.27
N GLU A 454 4.78 20.00 -7.02
CA GLU A 454 4.86 20.98 -8.11
C GLU A 454 6.19 20.86 -8.86
N ARG A 455 6.20 21.31 -10.11
CA ARG A 455 7.41 21.33 -10.93
C ARG A 455 8.50 22.18 -10.29
N GLY A 456 9.63 21.55 -10.00
CA GLY A 456 10.82 22.21 -9.49
C GLY A 456 10.81 22.48 -7.99
N SER A 457 9.87 21.90 -7.22
CA SER A 457 9.91 21.94 -5.76
C SER A 457 11.24 21.41 -5.22
N ARG A 458 11.77 22.09 -4.20
CA ARG A 458 12.96 21.67 -3.44
C ARG A 458 12.64 21.54 -1.96
N ILE A 459 13.29 20.61 -1.28
CA ILE A 459 13.15 20.39 0.16
C ILE A 459 13.90 21.48 0.92
N VAL A 460 13.21 22.13 1.86
CA VAL A 460 13.83 23.09 2.78
C VAL A 460 14.17 22.39 4.09
N THR A 461 13.16 21.81 4.75
CA THR A 461 13.35 21.09 6.02
C THR A 461 12.21 20.11 6.30
N VAL A 462 12.48 19.13 7.15
CA VAL A 462 11.49 18.21 7.72
C VAL A 462 11.37 18.53 9.20
N VAL A 463 10.15 18.73 9.70
CA VAL A 463 9.95 19.05 11.11
C VAL A 463 10.10 17.79 11.98
N PRO A 464 11.04 17.73 12.93
CA PRO A 464 11.28 16.53 13.73
C PRO A 464 10.08 16.12 14.60
N GLN A 465 9.88 14.81 14.83
CA GLN A 465 8.74 14.23 15.58
C GLN A 465 7.35 14.79 15.18
N ASP A 466 7.24 15.37 14.00
CA ASP A 466 6.03 15.87 13.35
C ASP A 466 5.97 15.21 11.96
N THR A 467 4.99 15.57 11.17
CA THR A 467 4.70 14.99 9.86
C THR A 467 4.88 15.98 8.71
N LYS A 468 5.30 17.21 9.03
CA LYS A 468 5.43 18.33 8.07
C LYS A 468 6.75 18.25 7.32
N LEU A 469 6.64 18.20 6.00
CA LEU A 469 7.72 18.44 5.04
C LEU A 469 7.50 19.83 4.43
N ILE A 470 8.52 20.70 4.52
CA ILE A 470 8.47 22.04 3.96
C ILE A 470 9.19 22.04 2.60
N LEU A 471 8.43 22.36 1.55
CA LEU A 471 8.94 22.51 0.19
C LEU A 471 8.95 23.98 -0.21
N GLN A 472 9.94 24.37 -1.00
CA GLN A 472 9.97 25.66 -1.68
C GLN A 472 9.81 25.46 -3.19
N MET A 473 8.88 26.21 -3.77
CA MET A 473 8.64 26.23 -5.21
C MET A 473 9.64 27.14 -5.92
N PRO A 474 9.89 26.97 -7.24
CA PRO A 474 10.79 27.85 -8.00
C PRO A 474 10.42 29.32 -7.94
N ARG A 475 9.13 29.63 -7.70
CA ARG A 475 8.61 30.99 -7.55
C ARG A 475 8.99 31.63 -6.20
N GLY A 476 9.43 30.82 -5.24
CA GLY A 476 9.81 31.19 -3.87
C GLY A 476 8.72 30.98 -2.81
N ASN A 477 7.52 30.54 -3.21
CA ASN A 477 6.44 30.15 -2.29
C ASN A 477 6.79 28.89 -1.50
N LEU A 478 6.30 28.80 -0.26
CA LEU A 478 6.42 27.60 0.56
C LEU A 478 5.14 26.76 0.51
N GLU A 479 5.30 25.44 0.44
CA GLU A 479 4.22 24.47 0.57
C GLU A 479 4.53 23.52 1.72
N VAL A 480 3.55 23.28 2.58
CA VAL A 480 3.64 22.25 3.63
C VAL A 480 2.93 21.00 3.17
N VAL A 481 3.69 19.92 3.13
CA VAL A 481 3.24 18.61 2.69
C VAL A 481 3.35 17.63 3.85
N HIS A 482 2.39 16.72 3.96
CA HIS A 482 2.45 15.59 4.88
C HIS A 482 2.69 14.32 4.06
N HIS A 483 3.93 13.83 4.05
CA HIS A 483 4.26 12.62 3.30
C HIS A 483 3.69 11.39 4.01
N ARG A 484 2.99 10.51 3.27
CA ARG A 484 2.23 9.39 3.87
C ARG A 484 3.12 8.46 4.69
N ALA A 485 4.31 8.11 4.19
CA ALA A 485 5.30 7.33 4.94
C ALA A 485 5.68 7.94 6.30
N LEU A 486 5.90 9.26 6.38
CA LEU A 486 6.23 9.95 7.64
C LEU A 486 5.03 9.93 8.59
N VAL A 487 3.84 10.21 8.08
CA VAL A 487 2.61 10.23 8.87
C VAL A 487 2.33 8.87 9.49
N LEU A 488 2.40 7.79 8.71
CA LEU A 488 2.14 6.44 9.21
C LEU A 488 3.18 6.01 10.23
N THR A 489 4.45 6.34 10.00
CA THR A 489 5.50 6.02 10.97
C THR A 489 5.28 6.73 12.29
N GLN A 490 4.87 7.99 12.25
CA GLN A 490 4.55 8.75 13.46
C GLN A 490 3.32 8.19 14.17
N ILE A 491 2.25 7.82 13.44
CA ILE A 491 1.06 7.18 14.01
C ILE A 491 1.42 5.86 14.68
N ARG A 492 2.21 5.00 14.02
CA ARG A 492 2.66 3.73 14.61
C ARG A 492 3.44 3.98 15.91
N LYS A 493 4.38 4.95 15.93
CA LYS A 493 5.10 5.37 17.15
C LYS A 493 4.15 5.85 18.27
N TRP A 494 3.05 6.54 17.95
CA TRP A 494 2.05 6.95 18.94
C TRP A 494 1.20 5.77 19.44
N LEU A 495 0.78 4.87 18.56
CA LEU A 495 0.02 3.67 18.92
C LEU A 495 0.84 2.73 19.81
N ASP A 496 2.13 2.54 19.52
CA ASP A 496 3.06 1.75 20.34
C ASP A 496 3.24 2.35 21.75
N LYS A 497 3.10 3.67 21.88
CA LYS A 497 3.16 4.40 23.16
C LYS A 497 1.79 4.58 23.84
N LEU A 498 0.73 3.96 23.32
CA LEU A 498 -0.65 4.09 23.80
C LEU A 498 -1.19 5.54 23.78
N MET A 499 -0.67 6.39 22.89
CA MET A 499 -1.11 7.77 22.65
C MET A 499 -2.22 7.80 21.59
N PHE A 500 -3.39 7.23 21.94
CA PHE A 500 -4.51 7.07 21.02
C PHE A 500 -5.13 8.40 20.58
N LYS A 501 -5.16 9.41 21.46
CA LYS A 501 -5.75 10.72 21.14
C LYS A 501 -5.00 11.44 20.02
N GLU A 502 -3.68 11.53 20.13
CA GLU A 502 -2.81 12.19 19.15
C GLU A 502 -2.86 11.45 17.81
N ALA A 503 -2.82 10.11 17.84
CA ALA A 503 -2.99 9.28 16.66
C ALA A 503 -4.35 9.51 15.99
N PHE A 504 -5.45 9.45 16.74
CA PHE A 504 -6.80 9.64 16.23
C PHE A 504 -7.00 11.03 15.61
N GLU A 505 -6.54 12.09 16.27
CA GLU A 505 -6.66 13.45 15.74
C GLU A 505 -5.88 13.63 14.44
N CYS A 506 -4.65 13.09 14.37
CA CYS A 506 -3.83 13.10 13.17
C CYS A 506 -4.50 12.35 12.03
N MET A 507 -4.97 11.12 12.30
CA MET A 507 -5.64 10.27 11.32
C MET A 507 -6.90 10.94 10.77
N ARG A 508 -7.72 11.54 11.64
CA ARG A 508 -8.92 12.27 11.22
C ARG A 508 -8.60 13.49 10.38
N LYS A 509 -7.61 14.31 10.78
CA LYS A 509 -7.20 15.53 10.03
C LYS A 509 -6.66 15.19 8.65
N LEU A 510 -5.87 14.12 8.55
CA LEU A 510 -5.20 13.68 7.31
C LEU A 510 -5.98 12.61 6.54
N ARG A 511 -7.19 12.27 7.00
CA ARG A 511 -8.09 11.24 6.41
C ARG A 511 -7.41 9.88 6.21
N ILE A 512 -6.62 9.46 7.19
CA ILE A 512 -6.11 8.09 7.29
C ILE A 512 -7.20 7.24 7.89
N ASN A 513 -7.34 6.03 7.36
CA ASN A 513 -8.40 5.12 7.78
C ASN A 513 -8.25 4.72 9.24
N LEU A 514 -9.31 4.94 10.03
CA LEU A 514 -9.30 4.75 11.48
C LEU A 514 -9.07 3.29 11.94
N ASN A 515 -9.28 2.30 11.07
CA ASN A 515 -9.03 0.89 11.39
C ASN A 515 -7.57 0.63 11.76
N LEU A 516 -6.62 1.46 11.32
CA LEU A 516 -5.19 1.31 11.65
C LEU A 516 -4.93 1.33 13.17
N ILE A 517 -5.76 2.01 13.96
CA ILE A 517 -5.63 2.04 15.43
C ILE A 517 -5.74 0.63 16.03
N HIS A 518 -6.62 -0.20 15.47
CA HIS A 518 -6.76 -1.61 15.85
C HIS A 518 -5.79 -2.49 15.06
N ASP A 519 -5.78 -2.37 13.72
CA ASP A 519 -5.10 -3.31 12.83
C ASP A 519 -3.57 -3.28 12.97
N HIS A 520 -3.00 -2.17 13.44
CA HIS A 520 -1.56 -2.09 13.75
C HIS A 520 -1.15 -3.11 14.82
N ASN A 521 -1.94 -3.26 15.88
CA ASN A 521 -1.71 -4.26 16.92
C ASN A 521 -3.04 -4.65 17.61
N PRO A 522 -3.75 -5.65 17.05
CA PRO A 522 -5.07 -6.06 17.56
C PRO A 522 -5.05 -6.46 19.04
N LYS A 523 -4.00 -7.15 19.50
CA LYS A 523 -3.87 -7.62 20.88
C LYS A 523 -3.75 -6.46 21.86
N VAL A 524 -2.83 -5.53 21.58
CA VAL A 524 -2.61 -4.35 22.44
C VAL A 524 -3.84 -3.45 22.47
N PHE A 525 -4.53 -3.29 21.35
CA PHE A 525 -5.78 -2.53 21.32
C PHE A 525 -6.85 -3.17 22.22
N LEU A 526 -7.10 -4.47 22.06
CA LEU A 526 -8.13 -5.19 22.83
C LEU A 526 -7.84 -5.21 24.35
N GLU A 527 -6.57 -5.27 24.75
CA GLU A 527 -6.17 -5.17 26.16
C GLU A 527 -6.33 -3.75 26.74
N ASN A 528 -6.28 -2.71 25.90
CA ASN A 528 -6.25 -1.30 26.32
C ASN A 528 -7.45 -0.48 25.81
N VAL A 529 -8.59 -1.12 25.51
CA VAL A 529 -9.80 -0.45 25.01
C VAL A 529 -10.32 0.60 26.00
N GLU A 530 -10.23 0.35 27.30
CA GLU A 530 -10.66 1.32 28.31
C GLU A 530 -9.86 2.64 28.23
N THR A 531 -8.55 2.54 28.02
CA THR A 531 -7.66 3.68 27.83
C THR A 531 -8.02 4.45 26.55
N PHE A 532 -8.32 3.75 25.46
CA PHE A 532 -8.77 4.35 24.20
C PHE A 532 -10.05 5.19 24.39
N ILE A 533 -11.08 4.61 25.03
CA ILE A 533 -12.35 5.32 25.29
C ILE A 533 -12.13 6.54 26.18
N ARG A 534 -11.33 6.42 27.25
CA ARG A 534 -11.02 7.54 28.17
C ARG A 534 -10.24 8.67 27.51
N GLN A 535 -9.31 8.36 26.59
CA GLN A 535 -8.50 9.38 25.92
C GLN A 535 -9.29 10.17 24.87
N ILE A 536 -10.18 9.51 24.12
CA ILE A 536 -10.99 10.17 23.09
C ILE A 536 -12.14 10.94 23.74
N ASP A 537 -12.82 10.35 24.73
CA ASP A 537 -13.93 10.85 25.56
C ASP A 537 -15.21 11.33 24.81
N SER A 538 -15.08 11.70 23.54
CA SER A 538 -16.13 12.22 22.69
C SER A 538 -16.93 11.10 22.03
N VAL A 539 -18.23 11.05 22.34
CA VAL A 539 -19.22 10.12 21.76
C VAL A 539 -19.22 10.20 20.22
N ASN A 540 -19.12 11.41 19.65
CA ASN A 540 -19.10 11.62 18.20
C ASN A 540 -17.86 10.98 17.54
N HIS A 541 -16.69 11.07 18.18
CA HIS A 541 -15.46 10.48 17.66
C HIS A 541 -15.47 8.95 17.75
N ILE A 542 -16.05 8.41 18.83
CA ILE A 542 -16.22 6.95 18.99
C ILE A 542 -17.22 6.40 17.96
N ASN A 543 -18.33 7.11 17.71
CA ASN A 543 -19.28 6.74 16.67
C ASN A 543 -18.68 6.86 15.26
N LEU A 544 -17.82 7.86 15.02
CA LEU A 544 -17.03 7.93 13.79
C LEU A 544 -16.12 6.71 13.64
N PHE A 545 -15.46 6.27 14.71
CA PHE A 545 -14.65 5.05 14.69
C PHE A 545 -15.48 3.81 14.34
N PHE A 546 -16.65 3.61 14.97
CA PHE A 546 -17.54 2.49 14.64
C PHE A 546 -18.06 2.52 13.21
N THR A 547 -18.38 3.69 12.68
CA THR A 547 -18.92 3.81 11.31
C THR A 547 -17.87 3.58 10.23
N GLU A 548 -16.60 3.85 10.51
CA GLU A 548 -15.49 3.63 9.58
C GLU A 548 -14.88 2.21 9.68
N LEU A 549 -15.25 1.44 10.70
CA LEU A 549 -14.74 0.10 10.94
C LEU A 549 -15.10 -0.85 9.80
N LYS A 550 -14.11 -1.63 9.34
CA LYS A 550 -14.22 -2.59 8.25
C LYS A 550 -13.65 -3.95 8.68
N GLU A 551 -14.18 -5.02 8.10
CA GLU A 551 -13.69 -6.38 8.36
C GLU A 551 -12.28 -6.61 7.78
N GLU A 552 -11.96 -5.93 6.68
CA GLU A 552 -10.65 -5.99 6.04
C GLU A 552 -9.55 -5.42 6.97
N ASP A 553 -8.39 -6.08 6.95
CA ASP A 553 -7.18 -5.61 7.62
C ASP A 553 -6.49 -4.54 6.75
N VAL A 554 -6.46 -3.30 7.24
CA VAL A 554 -5.89 -2.19 6.49
C VAL A 554 -4.36 -2.23 6.43
N THR A 555 -3.71 -2.99 7.32
CA THR A 555 -2.24 -3.17 7.27
C THR A 555 -1.82 -4.13 6.16
N LYS A 556 -2.69 -5.01 5.67
CA LYS A 556 -2.39 -5.89 4.53
C LYS A 556 -2.66 -5.24 3.18
N THR A 557 -3.53 -4.23 3.15
CA THR A 557 -4.06 -3.63 1.92
C THR A 557 -3.54 -2.20 1.69
N MET A 558 -3.95 -1.26 2.56
CA MET A 558 -3.72 0.17 2.37
C MET A 558 -2.47 0.72 3.06
N TYR A 559 -2.02 0.07 4.14
CA TYR A 559 -0.94 0.53 5.02
C TYR A 559 0.05 -0.58 5.39
N PRO A 560 0.70 -1.22 4.41
CA PRO A 560 1.69 -2.26 4.67
C PRO A 560 2.74 -1.79 5.68
N PRO A 561 3.02 -2.57 6.75
CA PRO A 561 4.13 -2.25 7.61
C PRO A 561 5.43 -2.35 6.80
N PRO A 562 6.40 -1.43 7.00
CA PRO A 562 7.68 -1.47 6.29
C PRO A 562 8.53 -2.69 6.68
N VAL A 563 8.25 -3.30 7.84
CA VAL A 563 8.87 -4.53 8.31
C VAL A 563 7.84 -5.64 8.17
N ASN A 564 8.16 -6.67 7.38
CA ASN A 564 7.50 -7.97 7.48
C ASN A 564 7.95 -8.60 8.80
N SER A 565 7.46 -8.09 9.93
CA SER A 565 7.62 -8.80 11.19
C SER A 565 6.88 -10.11 11.01
N SER A 566 7.63 -11.21 11.00
CA SER A 566 7.13 -12.57 10.98
C SER A 566 6.45 -12.91 12.30
N ILE A 567 5.53 -12.05 12.74
CA ILE A 567 4.61 -12.36 13.82
C ILE A 567 3.56 -13.23 13.15
N GLN A 568 3.74 -14.55 13.31
CA GLN A 568 2.74 -15.54 12.98
C GLN A 568 1.40 -15.07 13.55
N LEU A 569 0.47 -14.67 12.68
CA LEU A 569 -0.92 -14.54 13.08
C LEU A 569 -1.36 -15.92 13.55
N SER A 570 -1.74 -15.99 14.82
CA SER A 570 -2.41 -17.14 15.41
C SER A 570 -3.59 -17.54 14.53
N ARG A 571 -3.64 -18.84 14.23
CA ARG A 571 -4.72 -19.55 13.54
C ARG A 571 -6.10 -19.09 14.03
N ASP A 572 -6.96 -18.77 13.06
CA ASP A 572 -8.42 -18.79 13.07
C ASP A 572 -9.08 -18.74 14.46
N THR A 573 -9.23 -17.54 15.02
CA THR A 573 -10.42 -17.30 15.85
C THR A 573 -11.62 -17.35 14.91
N SER A 574 -12.59 -18.20 15.21
CA SER A 574 -13.87 -18.28 14.49
C SER A 574 -14.69 -16.97 14.53
N GLU A 575 -14.25 -16.00 15.34
CA GLU A 575 -14.90 -14.73 15.59
C GLU A 575 -14.36 -13.64 14.66
N LYS A 576 -15.29 -12.89 14.06
CA LYS A 576 -15.01 -11.83 13.10
C LYS A 576 -14.47 -10.59 13.81
N LYS A 577 -13.60 -9.83 13.13
CA LYS A 577 -12.92 -8.63 13.64
C LYS A 577 -13.92 -7.61 14.17
N LEU A 578 -14.96 -7.32 13.39
CA LEU A 578 -15.98 -6.34 13.76
C LEU A 578 -16.67 -6.71 15.07
N ASP A 579 -17.04 -7.98 15.22
CA ASP A 579 -17.79 -8.46 16.38
C ASP A 579 -16.93 -8.38 17.65
N LEU A 580 -15.65 -8.78 17.58
CA LEU A 580 -14.67 -8.65 18.67
C LEU A 580 -14.50 -7.21 19.15
N ILE A 581 -14.30 -6.26 18.23
CA ILE A 581 -14.09 -4.85 18.55
C ILE A 581 -15.38 -4.25 19.13
N CYS A 582 -16.53 -4.54 18.52
CA CYS A 582 -17.83 -4.07 18.98
C CYS A 582 -18.13 -4.57 20.40
N ASP A 583 -17.89 -5.84 20.70
CA ASP A 583 -18.14 -6.41 22.03
C ASP A 583 -17.16 -5.90 23.09
N ALA A 584 -15.87 -5.80 22.78
CA ALA A 584 -14.86 -5.27 23.71
C ALA A 584 -15.09 -3.79 24.04
N MET A 585 -15.35 -2.95 23.02
CA MET A 585 -15.68 -1.54 23.23
C MET A 585 -16.98 -1.35 23.97
N ARG A 586 -18.00 -2.18 23.71
CA ARG A 586 -19.28 -2.13 24.42
C ARG A 586 -19.11 -2.43 25.90
N ALA A 587 -18.41 -3.51 26.25
CA ALA A 587 -18.12 -3.86 27.64
C ALA A 587 -17.37 -2.73 28.36
N ALA A 588 -16.37 -2.11 27.71
CA ALA A 588 -15.67 -0.96 28.28
C ALA A 588 -16.59 0.26 28.49
N MET A 589 -17.45 0.59 27.52
CA MET A 589 -18.40 1.71 27.63
C MET A 589 -19.46 1.50 28.72
N GLU A 590 -19.99 0.27 28.84
CA GLU A 590 -20.94 -0.12 29.88
C GLU A 590 -20.29 -0.05 31.29
N ASN A 591 -19.01 -0.43 31.41
CA ASN A 591 -18.27 -0.31 32.68
C ASN A 591 -17.93 1.14 33.05
N ILE A 592 -17.61 2.01 32.08
CA ILE A 592 -17.24 3.41 32.35
C ILE A 592 -18.48 4.25 32.69
N ASN A 593 -19.44 4.34 31.78
CA ASN A 593 -20.67 5.13 31.95
C ASN A 593 -21.71 4.78 30.87
N PRO A 594 -22.70 3.92 31.18
CA PRO A 594 -23.77 3.56 30.23
C PRO A 594 -24.60 4.75 29.74
N HIS A 595 -24.82 5.75 30.58
CA HIS A 595 -25.66 6.90 30.24
C HIS A 595 -24.97 7.83 29.24
N LYS A 596 -23.68 8.14 29.46
CA LYS A 596 -22.89 8.98 28.54
C LYS A 596 -22.71 8.33 27.17
N TYR A 597 -22.40 7.04 27.14
CA TYR A 597 -22.07 6.30 25.91
C TYR A 597 -23.26 5.56 25.29
N CYS A 598 -24.50 5.85 25.71
CA CYS A 598 -25.71 5.17 25.24
C CYS A 598 -25.78 5.05 23.70
N LEU A 599 -25.59 6.15 22.96
CA LEU A 599 -25.60 6.13 21.48
C LEU A 599 -24.50 5.27 20.87
N SER A 600 -23.32 5.24 21.50
CA SER A 600 -22.19 4.41 21.06
C SER A 600 -22.41 2.94 21.36
N ILE A 601 -23.05 2.60 22.47
CA ILE A 601 -23.48 1.24 22.81
C ILE A 601 -24.49 0.75 21.76
N LEU A 602 -25.50 1.55 21.41
CA LEU A 602 -26.45 1.20 20.35
C LEU A 602 -25.73 1.00 18.99
N THR A 603 -24.80 1.89 18.65
CA THR A 603 -23.98 1.77 17.42
C THR A 603 -23.20 0.46 17.38
N SER A 604 -22.64 0.02 18.52
CA SER A 604 -21.88 -1.23 18.60
C SER A 604 -22.71 -2.49 18.36
N HIS A 605 -24.04 -2.45 18.59
CA HIS A 605 -24.93 -3.57 18.24
C HIS A 605 -25.33 -3.52 16.75
N VAL A 606 -25.54 -2.32 16.21
CA VAL A 606 -25.88 -2.11 14.79
C VAL A 606 -24.70 -2.48 13.87
N LYS A 607 -23.46 -2.22 14.29
CA LYS A 607 -22.25 -2.40 13.45
C LYS A 607 -21.65 -3.80 13.48
N LYS A 608 -22.24 -4.74 14.22
CA LYS A 608 -21.87 -6.15 14.13
C LYS A 608 -22.09 -6.70 12.72
N THR A 609 -21.42 -7.80 12.40
CA THR A 609 -21.52 -8.44 11.08
C THR A 609 -22.93 -8.94 10.78
N THR A 610 -23.65 -9.36 11.82
CA THR A 610 -25.10 -9.52 11.83
C THR A 610 -25.69 -8.49 12.80
N PRO A 611 -26.31 -7.41 12.31
CA PRO A 611 -26.84 -6.35 13.16
C PRO A 611 -27.84 -6.87 14.20
N GLU A 612 -27.58 -6.61 15.48
CA GLU A 612 -28.42 -7.06 16.60
C GLU A 612 -29.59 -6.08 16.87
N LEU A 613 -30.37 -5.78 15.83
CA LEU A 613 -31.43 -4.75 15.88
C LEU A 613 -32.52 -5.03 16.92
N GLU A 614 -32.81 -6.30 17.21
CA GLU A 614 -33.79 -6.69 18.24
C GLU A 614 -33.33 -6.26 19.65
N ILE A 615 -32.03 -6.43 19.96
CA ILE A 615 -31.44 -6.02 21.24
C ILE A 615 -31.41 -4.49 21.36
N VAL A 616 -31.07 -3.81 20.26
CA VAL A 616 -31.09 -2.34 20.17
C VAL A 616 -32.49 -1.80 20.48
N LEU A 617 -33.51 -2.38 19.85
CA LEU A 617 -34.91 -1.96 20.04
C LEU A 617 -35.42 -2.26 21.45
N GLN A 618 -35.01 -3.38 22.05
CA GLN A 618 -35.29 -3.67 23.47
C GLN A 618 -34.64 -2.63 24.40
N LYS A 619 -33.37 -2.27 24.18
CA LYS A 619 -32.70 -1.21 24.95
C LYS A 619 -33.40 0.16 24.78
N VAL A 620 -33.89 0.47 23.58
CA VAL A 620 -34.67 1.71 23.33
C VAL A 620 -36.01 1.66 24.07
N HIS A 621 -36.66 0.50 24.14
CA HIS A 621 -37.88 0.31 24.90
C HIS A 621 -37.65 0.44 26.42
N GLU A 622 -36.56 -0.11 26.95
CA GLU A 622 -36.16 0.09 28.35
C GLU A 622 -35.94 1.56 28.70
N LEU A 623 -35.38 2.36 27.77
CA LEU A 623 -35.23 3.82 27.93
C LEU A 623 -36.58 4.57 27.94
N GLN A 624 -37.62 3.98 27.35
CA GLN A 624 -38.97 4.53 27.35
C GLN A 624 -39.70 4.24 28.68
N GLU A 625 -39.59 3.01 29.19
CA GLU A 625 -40.19 2.62 30.47
C GLU A 625 -39.47 3.26 31.67
N ASN A 626 -38.14 3.33 31.61
CA ASN A 626 -37.28 3.89 32.64
C ASN A 626 -36.67 5.22 32.20
N ALA A 627 -37.51 6.22 31.92
CA ALA A 627 -37.07 7.55 31.51
C ALA A 627 -36.06 8.13 32.53
N PRO A 628 -34.81 8.40 32.14
CA PRO A 628 -33.77 8.79 33.09
C PRO A 628 -34.05 10.18 33.68
N SER A 629 -33.91 10.30 35.01
CA SER A 629 -34.09 11.56 35.76
C SER A 629 -32.89 12.52 35.65
N VAL A 630 -31.85 12.14 34.91
CA VAL A 630 -30.59 12.87 34.75
C VAL A 630 -30.62 13.69 33.45
N PRO A 631 -30.32 15.00 33.46
CA PRO A 631 -30.43 15.88 32.29
C PRO A 631 -29.47 15.55 31.12
N ASP A 632 -28.43 14.74 31.33
CA ASP A 632 -27.46 14.32 30.30
C ASP A 632 -27.77 12.94 29.68
N ALA A 633 -28.87 12.29 30.07
CA ALA A 633 -29.20 10.96 29.59
C ALA A 633 -30.03 11.00 28.29
N VAL A 634 -29.71 10.11 27.36
CA VAL A 634 -30.33 10.04 26.03
C VAL A 634 -31.77 9.53 26.13
N SER A 635 -32.71 10.28 25.57
CA SER A 635 -34.12 9.85 25.48
C SER A 635 -34.33 8.78 24.40
N ALA A 636 -35.39 7.97 24.54
CA ALA A 636 -35.78 7.00 23.51
C ALA A 636 -35.98 7.66 22.13
N GLU A 637 -36.48 8.90 22.10
CA GLU A 637 -36.67 9.64 20.84
C GLU A 637 -35.34 10.04 20.17
N GLU A 638 -34.35 10.49 20.95
CA GLU A 638 -33.03 10.86 20.43
C GLU A 638 -32.26 9.64 19.95
N ALA A 639 -32.33 8.53 20.70
CA ALA A 639 -31.77 7.25 20.30
C ALA A 639 -32.37 6.79 18.96
N LEU A 640 -33.69 6.91 18.80
CA LEU A 640 -34.38 6.50 17.59
C LEU A 640 -34.03 7.39 16.39
N LYS A 641 -33.98 8.72 16.57
CA LYS A 641 -33.51 9.66 15.54
C LYS A 641 -32.08 9.36 15.09
N TYR A 642 -31.21 8.97 16.02
CA TYR A 642 -29.85 8.59 15.71
C TYR A 642 -29.78 7.25 14.95
N LEU A 643 -30.54 6.24 15.36
CA LEU A 643 -30.60 4.93 14.68
C LEU A 643 -31.09 5.04 13.24
N LEU A 644 -32.03 5.94 12.96
CA LEU A 644 -32.52 6.25 11.61
C LEU A 644 -31.42 6.79 10.67
N LEU A 645 -30.28 7.27 11.20
CA LEU A 645 -29.12 7.67 10.40
C LEU A 645 -28.25 6.46 9.99
N LEU A 646 -28.38 5.32 10.68
CA LEU A 646 -27.51 4.16 10.53
C LEU A 646 -28.20 2.96 9.87
N VAL A 647 -29.52 2.83 10.04
CA VAL A 647 -30.33 1.67 9.64
C VAL A 647 -31.49 2.14 8.75
N ASP A 648 -31.87 1.32 7.77
CA ASP A 648 -33.03 1.63 6.93
C ASP A 648 -34.33 1.69 7.73
N VAL A 649 -35.22 2.61 7.36
CA VAL A 649 -36.52 2.84 8.00
C VAL A 649 -37.37 1.57 8.00
N ASN A 650 -37.39 0.84 6.87
CA ASN A 650 -38.24 -0.33 6.74
C ASN A 650 -37.71 -1.49 7.58
N GLU A 651 -36.39 -1.67 7.60
CA GLU A 651 -35.74 -2.69 8.42
C GLU A 651 -36.00 -2.44 9.91
N LEU A 652 -35.87 -1.20 10.37
CA LEU A 652 -36.13 -0.85 11.78
C LEU A 652 -37.62 -1.06 12.16
N TYR A 653 -38.56 -0.79 11.24
CA TYR A 653 -39.98 -1.08 11.43
C TYR A 653 -40.29 -2.59 11.41
N ASP A 654 -39.67 -3.34 10.52
CA ASP A 654 -39.88 -4.79 10.43
C ASP A 654 -39.31 -5.51 11.67
N HIS A 655 -38.17 -5.05 12.18
CA HIS A 655 -37.60 -5.56 13.43
C HIS A 655 -38.39 -5.15 14.66
N SER A 656 -39.02 -3.96 14.69
CA SER A 656 -39.91 -3.59 15.79
C SER A 656 -41.20 -4.42 15.77
N LEU A 657 -41.75 -4.76 14.61
CA LEU A 657 -42.85 -5.73 14.53
C LEU A 657 -42.44 -7.10 15.10
N GLY A 658 -41.17 -7.48 14.92
CA GLY A 658 -40.60 -8.72 15.43
C GLY A 658 -40.46 -8.81 16.95
N THR A 659 -40.55 -7.71 17.70
CA THR A 659 -40.59 -7.73 19.17
C THR A 659 -41.97 -8.05 19.73
N TYR A 660 -43.01 -8.01 18.88
CA TYR A 660 -44.41 -8.18 19.23
C TYR A 660 -45.00 -7.09 20.16
N ASP A 661 -44.27 -5.99 20.37
CA ASP A 661 -44.76 -4.83 21.12
C ASP A 661 -45.26 -3.72 20.17
N PHE A 662 -46.55 -3.43 20.24
CA PHE A 662 -47.21 -2.47 19.35
C PHE A 662 -46.88 -1.01 19.69
N ASP A 663 -46.53 -0.70 20.93
CA ASP A 663 -46.28 0.68 21.35
C ASP A 663 -44.92 1.15 20.81
N LEU A 664 -43.91 0.28 20.85
CA LEU A 664 -42.63 0.50 20.19
C LEU A 664 -42.78 0.63 18.66
N VAL A 665 -43.61 -0.21 18.03
CA VAL A 665 -43.86 -0.15 16.58
C VAL A 665 -44.48 1.18 16.16
N LEU A 666 -45.43 1.70 16.95
CA LEU A 666 -46.06 3.00 16.70
C LEU A 666 -45.04 4.13 16.80
N MET A 667 -44.19 4.12 17.83
CA MET A 667 -43.12 5.11 17.99
C MET A 667 -42.17 5.12 16.78
N VAL A 668 -41.74 3.93 16.34
CA VAL A 668 -40.90 3.78 15.15
C VAL A 668 -41.59 4.33 13.92
N ALA A 669 -42.86 3.98 13.70
CA ALA A 669 -43.62 4.39 12.53
C ALA A 669 -43.83 5.93 12.47
N GLU A 670 -44.17 6.55 13.60
CA GLU A 670 -44.38 7.99 13.70
C GLU A 670 -43.10 8.79 13.43
N LYS A 671 -41.97 8.36 14.02
CA LYS A 671 -40.69 9.06 13.88
C LYS A 671 -40.00 8.79 12.55
N SER A 672 -40.36 7.71 11.86
CA SER A 672 -39.80 7.33 10.56
C SER A 672 -40.56 7.87 9.34
N GLN A 673 -41.60 8.70 9.56
CA GLN A 673 -42.42 9.31 8.50
C GLN A 673 -43.08 8.30 7.54
N LYS A 674 -43.33 7.06 8.00
CA LYS A 674 -44.16 6.11 7.24
C LYS A 674 -45.60 6.64 7.17
N ASP A 675 -46.29 6.37 6.06
CA ASP A 675 -47.68 6.81 5.90
C ASP A 675 -48.58 6.09 6.93
N PRO A 676 -49.28 6.84 7.81
CA PRO A 676 -50.24 6.26 8.75
C PRO A 676 -51.31 5.38 8.09
N LYS A 677 -51.64 5.63 6.83
CA LYS A 677 -52.59 4.81 6.06
C LYS A 677 -52.05 3.42 5.73
N GLU A 678 -50.74 3.23 5.70
CA GLU A 678 -50.13 1.93 5.39
C GLU A 678 -50.04 1.05 6.64
N TYR A 679 -49.58 1.58 7.77
CA TYR A 679 -49.33 0.76 8.96
C TYR A 679 -50.53 0.66 9.93
N LEU A 680 -51.35 1.71 10.10
CA LEU A 680 -52.44 1.67 11.08
C LEU A 680 -53.52 0.61 10.77
N PRO A 681 -53.97 0.42 9.51
CA PRO A 681 -54.94 -0.63 9.20
C PRO A 681 -54.38 -2.04 9.47
N PHE A 682 -53.10 -2.24 9.17
CA PHE A 682 -52.38 -3.49 9.42
C PHE A 682 -52.28 -3.79 10.93
N LEU A 683 -51.84 -2.82 11.74
CA LEU A 683 -51.76 -2.96 13.19
C LEU A 683 -53.14 -3.20 13.84
N ASN A 684 -54.17 -2.49 13.39
CA ASN A 684 -55.54 -2.67 13.89
C ASN A 684 -56.13 -4.04 13.54
N THR A 685 -55.68 -4.65 12.43
CA THR A 685 -56.06 -6.02 12.04
C THR A 685 -55.35 -7.04 12.93
N LEU A 686 -54.05 -6.85 13.18
CA LEU A 686 -53.27 -7.70 14.07
C LEU A 686 -53.78 -7.68 15.51
N LYS A 687 -54.16 -6.52 16.06
CA LYS A 687 -54.70 -6.39 17.43
C LYS A 687 -56.00 -7.18 17.67
N LYS A 688 -56.73 -7.56 16.62
CA LYS A 688 -57.99 -8.33 16.70
C LYS A 688 -57.78 -9.85 16.69
N MET A 689 -56.58 -10.33 16.34
CA MET A 689 -56.27 -11.75 16.24
C MET A 689 -55.94 -12.37 17.61
N GLU A 690 -56.13 -13.69 17.74
CA GLU A 690 -55.64 -14.45 18.91
C GLU A 690 -54.10 -14.40 18.98
N THR A 691 -53.52 -14.48 20.17
CA THR A 691 -52.10 -14.18 20.41
C THR A 691 -51.13 -15.04 19.59
N ASN A 692 -51.33 -16.35 19.48
CA ASN A 692 -50.45 -17.22 18.70
C ASN A 692 -50.64 -17.00 17.19
N TYR A 693 -51.89 -16.85 16.74
CA TYR A 693 -52.20 -16.56 15.34
C TYR A 693 -51.71 -15.17 14.89
N GLN A 694 -51.76 -14.19 15.79
CA GLN A 694 -51.19 -12.85 15.60
C GLN A 694 -49.68 -12.93 15.36
N ARG A 695 -48.95 -13.63 16.24
CA ARG A 695 -47.50 -13.81 16.12
C ARG A 695 -47.12 -14.59 14.85
N PHE A 696 -47.90 -15.62 14.50
CA PHE A 696 -47.78 -16.30 13.22
C PHE A 696 -47.91 -15.33 12.03
N THR A 697 -48.95 -14.49 12.03
CA THR A 697 -49.21 -13.55 10.93
C THR A 697 -48.08 -12.52 10.80
N ILE A 698 -47.56 -12.04 11.93
CA ILE A 698 -46.39 -11.14 11.98
C ILE A 698 -45.15 -11.84 11.42
N ASP A 699 -44.78 -13.03 11.93
CA ASP A 699 -43.58 -13.73 11.49
C ASP A 699 -43.69 -14.18 10.02
N LYS A 700 -44.89 -14.51 9.53
CA LYS A 700 -45.17 -14.78 8.11
C LYS A 700 -44.95 -13.54 7.26
N HIS A 701 -45.40 -12.36 7.72
CA HIS A 701 -45.16 -11.08 7.05
C HIS A 701 -43.67 -10.73 7.00
N LEU A 702 -42.95 -10.93 8.11
CA LEU A 702 -41.50 -10.72 8.24
C LEU A 702 -40.65 -11.80 7.56
N LYS A 703 -41.29 -12.78 6.89
CA LYS A 703 -40.62 -13.93 6.25
C LYS A 703 -39.79 -14.80 7.21
N ARG A 704 -40.08 -14.73 8.51
CA ARG A 704 -39.50 -15.55 9.58
C ARG A 704 -40.26 -16.87 9.71
N PHE A 705 -40.30 -17.62 8.61
CA PHE A 705 -41.20 -18.76 8.46
C PHE A 705 -40.98 -19.89 9.48
N GLU A 706 -39.75 -20.07 9.97
CA GLU A 706 -39.44 -21.04 11.03
C GLU A 706 -40.15 -20.70 12.35
N LYS A 707 -40.03 -19.45 12.82
CA LYS A 707 -40.77 -18.95 13.99
C LYS A 707 -42.28 -18.98 13.74
N ALA A 708 -42.71 -18.64 12.52
CA ALA A 708 -44.12 -18.63 12.14
C ALA A 708 -44.78 -20.01 12.29
N ILE A 709 -44.12 -21.09 11.86
CA ILE A 709 -44.63 -22.47 12.06
C ILE A 709 -44.67 -22.82 13.55
N GLY A 710 -43.68 -22.38 14.34
CA GLY A 710 -43.65 -22.59 15.78
C GLY A 710 -44.82 -21.97 16.56
N HIS A 711 -45.39 -20.86 16.06
CA HIS A 711 -46.61 -20.27 16.62
C HIS A 711 -47.87 -20.95 16.07
N LEU A 712 -47.89 -21.26 14.78
CA LEU A 712 -49.04 -21.90 14.12
C LEU A 712 -49.22 -23.35 14.57
N SER A 713 -48.18 -24.04 15.03
CA SER A 713 -48.32 -25.36 15.64
C SER A 713 -49.06 -25.33 16.99
N LYS A 714 -49.21 -24.15 17.61
CA LYS A 714 -49.86 -23.94 18.92
C LYS A 714 -51.30 -23.46 18.83
N CYS A 715 -51.77 -23.00 17.67
CA CYS A 715 -53.12 -22.45 17.51
C CYS A 715 -54.24 -23.50 17.32
N GLY A 716 -53.93 -24.79 17.44
CA GLY A 716 -54.91 -25.89 17.42
C GLY A 716 -54.90 -26.75 16.14
N PRO A 717 -55.60 -27.89 16.14
CA PRO A 717 -55.59 -28.83 15.02
C PRO A 717 -56.35 -28.32 13.78
N GLU A 718 -57.31 -27.39 13.92
CA GLU A 718 -58.03 -26.78 12.80
C GLU A 718 -57.12 -26.02 11.81
N TYR A 719 -55.99 -25.49 12.28
CA TYR A 719 -55.02 -24.76 11.46
C TYR A 719 -53.92 -25.65 10.86
N PHE A 720 -53.93 -26.96 11.15
CA PHE A 720 -52.92 -27.89 10.62
C PHE A 720 -52.87 -27.95 9.08
N PRO A 721 -54.00 -27.91 8.33
CA PRO A 721 -53.93 -27.86 6.86
C PRO A 721 -53.20 -26.61 6.35
N GLU A 722 -53.41 -25.46 6.99
CA GLU A 722 -52.69 -24.22 6.69
C GLU A 722 -51.20 -24.35 7.01
N CYS A 723 -50.87 -24.98 8.14
CA CYS A 723 -49.49 -25.33 8.52
C CYS A 723 -48.80 -26.16 7.44
N LEU A 724 -49.47 -27.23 7.00
CA LEU A 724 -48.92 -28.18 6.03
C LEU A 724 -48.68 -27.52 4.67
N ASN A 725 -49.57 -26.63 4.23
CA ASN A 725 -49.36 -25.85 3.01
C ASN A 725 -48.17 -24.90 3.15
N LEU A 726 -48.04 -24.19 4.27
CA LEU A 726 -46.88 -23.31 4.50
C LEU A 726 -45.56 -24.09 4.50
N ILE A 727 -45.54 -25.29 5.10
CA ILE A 727 -44.38 -26.18 5.11
C ILE A 727 -44.00 -26.60 3.68
N LYS A 728 -44.99 -26.97 2.86
CA LYS A 728 -44.78 -27.36 1.45
C LYS A 728 -44.27 -26.19 0.61
N ASP A 729 -44.87 -25.01 0.75
CA ASP A 729 -44.53 -23.83 -0.05
C ASP A 729 -43.13 -23.26 0.28
N LYS A 730 -42.65 -23.47 1.51
CA LYS A 730 -41.37 -22.92 2.01
C LYS A 730 -40.31 -23.97 2.30
N ASN A 731 -40.59 -25.24 2.04
CA ASN A 731 -39.68 -26.37 2.25
C ASN A 731 -39.17 -26.54 3.69
N LEU A 732 -40.02 -26.25 4.69
CA LEU A 732 -39.65 -26.21 6.12
C LEU A 732 -39.87 -27.54 6.84
N TYR A 733 -39.67 -28.66 6.15
CA TYR A 733 -39.99 -29.99 6.65
C TYR A 733 -39.16 -30.37 7.89
N LYS A 734 -37.85 -30.07 7.90
CA LYS A 734 -36.95 -30.44 9.01
C LYS A 734 -37.33 -29.77 10.34
N GLU A 735 -37.61 -28.47 10.29
CA GLU A 735 -38.01 -27.70 11.47
C GLU A 735 -39.42 -28.08 11.93
N ALA A 736 -40.35 -28.29 10.99
CA ALA A 736 -41.70 -28.74 11.31
C ALA A 736 -41.74 -30.12 12.00
N LEU A 737 -40.87 -31.06 11.60
CA LEU A 737 -40.77 -32.37 12.25
C LEU A 737 -40.30 -32.30 13.72
N LYS A 738 -39.61 -31.23 14.13
CA LYS A 738 -39.21 -31.02 15.55
C LYS A 738 -40.38 -30.56 16.43
N LEU A 739 -41.41 -29.98 15.84
CA LEU A 739 -42.53 -29.35 16.56
C LEU A 739 -43.64 -30.34 16.94
N TYR A 740 -43.80 -31.43 16.17
CA TYR A 740 -44.83 -32.45 16.41
C TYR A 740 -44.21 -33.75 16.94
N PRO A 741 -44.86 -34.45 17.89
CA PRO A 741 -44.35 -35.71 18.41
C PRO A 741 -44.37 -36.81 17.34
N PRO A 742 -43.40 -37.75 17.31
CA PRO A 742 -43.25 -38.74 16.23
C PRO A 742 -44.45 -39.66 16.00
N ASN A 743 -45.23 -39.94 17.05
CA ASN A 743 -46.40 -40.83 16.99
C ASN A 743 -47.69 -40.11 16.55
N SER A 744 -47.61 -38.81 16.21
CA SER A 744 -48.77 -38.03 15.80
C SER A 744 -49.12 -38.21 14.33
N GLN A 745 -50.41 -38.13 14.00
CA GLN A 745 -50.89 -38.14 12.62
C GLN A 745 -50.33 -36.95 11.82
N GLN A 746 -50.12 -35.81 12.48
CA GLN A 746 -49.49 -34.61 11.91
C GLN A 746 -48.04 -34.89 11.47
N TYR A 747 -47.24 -35.53 12.32
CA TYR A 747 -45.85 -35.90 12.02
C TYR A 747 -45.77 -36.86 10.83
N GLN A 748 -46.69 -37.84 10.77
CA GLN A 748 -46.77 -38.77 9.64
C GLN A 748 -47.12 -38.06 8.34
N ALA A 749 -48.09 -37.15 8.35
CA ALA A 749 -48.48 -36.36 7.17
C ALA A 749 -47.33 -35.46 6.65
N ILE A 750 -46.58 -34.81 7.55
CA ILE A 750 -45.40 -34.00 7.20
C ILE A 750 -44.30 -34.90 6.62
N SER A 751 -44.07 -36.08 7.21
CA SER A 751 -43.05 -37.03 6.74
C SER A 751 -43.35 -37.55 5.33
N ILE A 752 -44.60 -37.88 5.03
CA ILE A 752 -45.02 -38.29 3.67
C ILE A 752 -44.82 -37.14 2.67
N ALA A 753 -45.25 -35.93 3.03
CA ALA A 753 -45.06 -34.76 2.17
C ALA A 753 -43.57 -34.43 1.94
N TYR A 754 -42.72 -34.65 2.94
CA TYR A 754 -41.28 -34.47 2.82
C TYR A 754 -40.66 -35.52 1.88
N GLY A 755 -41.06 -36.78 2.00
CA GLY A 755 -40.64 -37.84 1.07
C GLY A 755 -41.05 -37.55 -0.37
N GLU A 756 -42.28 -37.07 -0.60
CA GLU A 756 -42.77 -36.70 -1.94
C GLU A 756 -41.99 -35.53 -2.55
N HIS A 757 -41.68 -34.51 -1.75
CA HIS A 757 -40.82 -33.40 -2.16
C HIS A 757 -39.41 -33.88 -2.54
N LEU A 758 -38.81 -34.77 -1.74
CA LEU A 758 -37.49 -35.33 -2.03
C LEU A 758 -37.48 -36.17 -3.32
N VAL A 759 -38.56 -36.90 -3.64
CA VAL A 759 -38.71 -37.59 -4.93
C VAL A 759 -38.76 -36.60 -6.09
N GLN A 760 -39.48 -35.48 -5.95
CA GLN A 760 -39.54 -34.43 -6.99
C GLN A 760 -38.17 -33.80 -7.25
N GLU A 761 -37.36 -33.61 -6.21
CA GLU A 761 -35.98 -33.10 -6.29
C GLU A 761 -34.96 -34.15 -6.77
N GLN A 762 -35.41 -35.34 -7.20
CA GLN A 762 -34.57 -36.48 -7.61
C GLN A 762 -33.64 -37.03 -6.50
N LEU A 763 -33.88 -36.66 -5.24
CA LEU A 763 -33.18 -37.19 -4.07
C LEU A 763 -33.87 -38.48 -3.58
N HIS A 764 -33.83 -39.50 -4.42
CA HIS A 764 -34.57 -40.75 -4.23
C HIS A 764 -34.14 -41.57 -3.01
N GLU A 765 -32.85 -41.58 -2.67
CA GLU A 765 -32.35 -42.32 -1.49
C GLU A 765 -32.81 -41.69 -0.15
N PRO A 766 -32.63 -40.37 0.09
CA PRO A 766 -33.23 -39.70 1.25
C PRO A 766 -34.76 -39.86 1.31
N ALA A 767 -35.45 -39.80 0.17
CA ALA A 767 -36.89 -40.01 0.12
C ALA A 767 -37.29 -41.42 0.59
N GLY A 768 -36.57 -42.44 0.11
CA GLY A 768 -36.77 -43.84 0.53
C GLY A 768 -36.61 -44.02 2.04
N LEU A 769 -35.60 -43.39 2.64
CA LEU A 769 -35.36 -43.44 4.08
C LEU A 769 -36.49 -42.76 4.89
N VAL A 770 -36.98 -41.61 4.44
CA VAL A 770 -38.09 -40.90 5.08
C VAL A 770 -39.38 -41.74 5.01
N PHE A 771 -39.68 -42.32 3.85
CA PHE A 771 -40.85 -43.19 3.69
C PHE A 771 -40.76 -44.47 4.53
N ALA A 772 -39.58 -45.11 4.57
CA ALA A 772 -39.37 -46.30 5.39
C ALA A 772 -39.57 -45.99 6.88
N ARG A 773 -39.07 -44.84 7.34
CA ARG A 773 -39.20 -44.40 8.74
C ARG A 773 -40.65 -44.09 9.14
N CYS A 774 -41.45 -43.52 8.24
CA CYS A 774 -42.85 -43.16 8.53
C CYS A 774 -43.87 -44.28 8.24
N GLY A 775 -43.39 -45.52 7.99
CA GLY A 775 -44.23 -46.70 7.73
C GLY A 775 -44.83 -46.76 6.33
N ALA A 776 -44.41 -45.89 5.40
CA ALA A 776 -44.87 -45.87 4.01
C ALA A 776 -44.02 -46.81 3.12
N HIS A 777 -43.96 -48.09 3.48
CA HIS A 777 -43.04 -49.08 2.90
C HIS A 777 -43.16 -49.24 1.37
N SER A 778 -44.37 -49.13 0.82
CA SER A 778 -44.59 -49.21 -0.65
C SER A 778 -43.94 -48.05 -1.42
N LYS A 779 -44.02 -46.83 -0.89
CA LYS A 779 -43.34 -45.65 -1.46
C LYS A 779 -41.83 -45.69 -1.23
N ALA A 780 -41.39 -46.28 -0.12
CA ALA A 780 -39.97 -46.48 0.15
C ALA A 780 -39.33 -47.45 -0.86
N LEU A 781 -40.00 -48.55 -1.16
CA LEU A 781 -39.52 -49.56 -2.11
C LEU A 781 -39.32 -48.96 -3.51
N SER A 782 -40.30 -48.20 -4.01
CA SER A 782 -40.18 -47.56 -5.34
C SER A 782 -39.07 -46.51 -5.38
N ALA A 783 -38.88 -45.76 -4.30
CA ALA A 783 -37.78 -44.80 -4.19
C ALA A 783 -36.40 -45.49 -4.18
N PHE A 784 -36.24 -46.57 -3.42
CA PHE A 784 -34.98 -47.34 -3.37
C PHE A 784 -34.66 -48.07 -4.68
N LEU A 785 -35.68 -48.58 -5.38
CA LEU A 785 -35.53 -49.14 -6.73
C LEU A 785 -35.01 -48.09 -7.71
N THR A 786 -35.49 -46.85 -7.60
CA THR A 786 -35.11 -45.76 -8.52
C THR A 786 -33.66 -45.32 -8.31
N CYS A 787 -33.17 -45.25 -7.07
CA CYS A 787 -31.76 -44.91 -6.81
C CYS A 787 -30.79 -46.09 -6.98
N GLY A 788 -31.29 -47.33 -7.10
CA GLY A 788 -30.44 -48.52 -7.15
C GLY A 788 -29.85 -48.92 -5.79
N SER A 789 -30.46 -48.48 -4.68
CA SER A 789 -30.04 -48.90 -3.33
C SER A 789 -30.62 -50.28 -3.02
N TRP A 790 -30.02 -51.30 -3.62
CA TRP A 790 -30.53 -52.68 -3.63
C TRP A 790 -30.66 -53.28 -2.22
N GLN A 791 -29.73 -52.96 -1.31
CA GLN A 791 -29.77 -53.43 0.07
C GLN A 791 -31.01 -52.92 0.81
N GLN A 792 -31.30 -51.62 0.71
CA GLN A 792 -32.45 -51.01 1.36
C GLN A 792 -33.76 -51.45 0.69
N ALA A 793 -33.78 -51.59 -0.62
CA ALA A 793 -34.93 -52.12 -1.36
C ALA A 793 -35.29 -53.54 -0.88
N LEU A 794 -34.29 -54.41 -0.67
CA LEU A 794 -34.51 -55.78 -0.19
C LEU A 794 -34.93 -55.83 1.29
N CYS A 795 -34.39 -54.95 2.14
CA CYS A 795 -34.87 -54.80 3.52
C CYS A 795 -36.35 -54.41 3.57
N VAL A 796 -36.77 -53.45 2.75
CA VAL A 796 -38.18 -53.03 2.66
C VAL A 796 -39.06 -54.10 2.02
N ALA A 797 -38.55 -54.82 1.02
CA ALA A 797 -39.22 -55.97 0.43
C ALA A 797 -39.51 -57.08 1.44
N ALA A 798 -38.55 -57.34 2.35
CA ALA A 798 -38.76 -58.28 3.45
C ALA A 798 -39.82 -57.79 4.45
N GLN A 799 -39.87 -56.48 4.75
CA GLN A 799 -40.93 -55.89 5.59
C GLN A 799 -42.33 -55.93 4.96
N LEU A 800 -42.39 -56.09 3.63
CA LEU A 800 -43.64 -56.22 2.86
C LEU A 800 -44.03 -57.70 2.62
N ASP A 801 -43.29 -58.65 3.19
CA ASP A 801 -43.51 -60.10 3.04
C ASP A 801 -43.62 -60.57 1.58
N LEU A 802 -42.76 -60.05 0.69
CA LEU A 802 -42.74 -60.47 -0.72
C LEU A 802 -42.39 -61.96 -0.87
N THR A 803 -43.09 -62.62 -1.80
CA THR A 803 -42.84 -64.04 -2.14
C THR A 803 -41.48 -64.24 -2.81
N GLN A 804 -40.93 -65.47 -2.80
CA GLN A 804 -39.64 -65.77 -3.42
C GLN A 804 -39.59 -65.41 -4.92
N ASP A 805 -40.69 -65.63 -5.65
CA ASP A 805 -40.78 -65.27 -7.07
C ASP A 805 -40.74 -63.75 -7.27
N GLN A 806 -41.44 -62.99 -6.43
CA GLN A 806 -41.41 -61.52 -6.45
C GLN A 806 -40.06 -60.95 -6.06
N LEU A 807 -39.33 -61.61 -5.15
CA LEU A 807 -37.96 -61.24 -4.79
C LEU A 807 -36.98 -61.51 -5.93
N ALA A 808 -37.15 -62.60 -6.69
CA ALA A 808 -36.36 -62.87 -7.87
C ALA A 808 -36.59 -61.83 -8.97
N ASP A 809 -37.85 -61.43 -9.21
CA ASP A 809 -38.20 -60.38 -10.17
C ASP A 809 -37.68 -58.99 -9.74
N LEU A 810 -37.78 -58.67 -8.45
CA LEU A 810 -37.18 -57.47 -7.88
C LEU A 810 -35.66 -57.48 -8.04
N GLY A 811 -35.02 -58.62 -7.78
CA GLY A 811 -33.59 -58.83 -7.94
C GLY A 811 -33.12 -58.59 -9.37
N ARG A 812 -33.83 -59.12 -10.38
CA ARG A 812 -33.55 -58.85 -11.80
C ARG A 812 -33.72 -57.37 -12.15
N THR A 813 -34.76 -56.73 -11.63
CA THR A 813 -35.01 -55.29 -11.86
C THR A 813 -33.90 -54.43 -11.27
N LEU A 814 -33.47 -54.73 -10.04
CA LEU A 814 -32.36 -54.06 -9.36
C LEU A 814 -31.04 -54.30 -10.09
N ALA A 815 -30.78 -55.53 -10.54
CA ALA A 815 -29.58 -55.86 -11.30
C ALA A 815 -29.53 -55.04 -12.60
N GLY A 816 -30.62 -54.94 -13.36
CA GLY A 816 -30.69 -54.08 -14.55
C GLY A 816 -30.40 -52.60 -14.22
N LYS A 817 -30.95 -52.08 -13.11
CA LYS A 817 -30.67 -50.72 -12.65
C LYS A 817 -29.21 -50.50 -12.23
N LEU A 818 -28.59 -51.49 -11.60
CA LEU A 818 -27.18 -51.43 -11.21
C LEU A 818 -26.25 -51.51 -12.42
N VAL A 819 -26.61 -52.30 -13.44
CA VAL A 819 -25.91 -52.36 -14.73
C VAL A 819 -25.98 -51.02 -15.46
N GLU A 820 -27.15 -50.37 -15.51
CA GLU A 820 -27.29 -49.00 -16.04
C GLU A 820 -26.36 -48.00 -15.32
N GLN A 821 -26.08 -48.22 -14.03
CA GLN A 821 -25.17 -47.41 -13.21
C GLN A 821 -23.69 -47.87 -13.25
N ARG A 822 -23.34 -48.87 -14.07
CA ARG A 822 -22.00 -49.49 -14.16
C ARG A 822 -21.51 -50.14 -12.85
N LYS A 823 -22.42 -50.51 -11.95
CA LYS A 823 -22.10 -51.22 -10.70
C LYS A 823 -22.23 -52.73 -10.90
N TYR A 824 -21.37 -53.28 -11.76
CA TYR A 824 -21.45 -54.68 -12.19
C TYR A 824 -21.23 -55.68 -11.06
N SER A 825 -20.33 -55.38 -10.11
CA SER A 825 -20.10 -56.22 -8.92
C SER A 825 -21.35 -56.37 -8.06
N ASP A 826 -22.06 -55.27 -7.81
CA ASP A 826 -23.27 -55.27 -7.00
C ASP A 826 -24.42 -55.98 -7.73
N ALA A 827 -24.54 -55.77 -9.05
CA ALA A 827 -25.53 -56.46 -9.88
C ALA A 827 -25.32 -57.98 -9.87
N ALA A 828 -24.07 -58.43 -9.97
CA ALA A 828 -23.72 -59.85 -9.90
C ALA A 828 -24.08 -60.47 -8.55
N ILE A 829 -23.84 -59.76 -7.43
CA ILE A 829 -24.23 -60.22 -6.09
C ILE A 829 -25.75 -60.39 -5.98
N VAL A 830 -26.53 -59.42 -6.48
CA VAL A 830 -27.99 -59.48 -6.45
C VAL A 830 -28.51 -60.66 -7.28
N LEU A 831 -27.94 -60.89 -8.47
CA LEU A 831 -28.33 -62.02 -9.33
C LEU A 831 -27.92 -63.38 -8.77
N GLU A 832 -26.73 -63.49 -8.18
CA GLU A 832 -26.25 -64.73 -7.55
C GLU A 832 -27.12 -65.09 -6.33
N GLN A 833 -27.34 -64.13 -5.42
CA GLN A 833 -27.95 -64.39 -4.12
C GLN A 833 -29.48 -64.46 -4.16
N TYR A 834 -30.14 -63.62 -4.96
CA TYR A 834 -31.59 -63.47 -4.94
C TYR A 834 -32.28 -64.05 -6.18
N ALA A 835 -31.66 -63.96 -7.36
CA ALA A 835 -32.23 -64.53 -8.60
C ALA A 835 -31.67 -65.92 -8.96
N GLN A 836 -30.65 -66.41 -8.23
CA GLN A 836 -29.92 -67.66 -8.46
C GLN A 836 -29.37 -67.82 -9.91
N ASN A 837 -29.14 -66.70 -10.60
CA ASN A 837 -28.60 -66.70 -11.97
C ASN A 837 -27.08 -66.49 -11.95
N TYR A 838 -26.35 -67.55 -11.62
CA TYR A 838 -24.88 -67.50 -11.43
C TYR A 838 -24.11 -67.31 -12.74
N GLU A 839 -24.63 -67.77 -13.88
CA GLU A 839 -23.96 -67.62 -15.18
C GLU A 839 -23.95 -66.15 -15.63
N GLU A 840 -25.10 -65.48 -15.53
CA GLU A 840 -25.20 -64.04 -15.79
C GLU A 840 -24.39 -63.22 -14.78
N ALA A 841 -24.35 -63.62 -13.51
CA ALA A 841 -23.51 -62.98 -12.51
C ALA A 841 -22.01 -63.07 -12.87
N VAL A 842 -21.53 -64.22 -13.37
CA VAL A 842 -20.13 -64.37 -13.81
C VAL A 842 -19.83 -63.47 -15.02
N LEU A 843 -20.75 -63.40 -15.99
CA LEU A 843 -20.58 -62.52 -17.17
C LEU A 843 -20.49 -61.04 -16.77
N LEU A 844 -21.35 -60.59 -15.85
CA LEU A 844 -21.29 -59.22 -15.33
C LEU A 844 -20.00 -58.93 -14.55
N LEU A 845 -19.50 -59.89 -13.77
CA LEU A 845 -18.20 -59.73 -13.09
C LEU A 845 -17.03 -59.62 -14.09
N LEU A 846 -17.08 -60.34 -15.20
CA LEU A 846 -16.09 -60.22 -16.27
C LEU A 846 -16.17 -58.87 -16.98
N GLU A 847 -17.39 -58.37 -17.25
CA GLU A 847 -17.61 -57.03 -17.80
C GLU A 847 -17.12 -55.92 -16.85
N GLY A 848 -17.26 -56.12 -15.54
CA GLY A 848 -16.75 -55.24 -14.49
C GLY A 848 -15.27 -55.43 -14.10
N ALA A 849 -14.49 -56.24 -14.84
CA ALA A 849 -13.09 -56.55 -14.56
C ALA A 849 -12.82 -57.12 -13.14
N ALA A 850 -13.81 -57.76 -12.52
CA ALA A 850 -13.73 -58.40 -11.21
C ALA A 850 -13.29 -59.88 -11.33
N TRP A 851 -12.09 -60.08 -11.90
CA TRP A 851 -11.60 -61.39 -12.33
C TRP A 851 -11.53 -62.45 -11.23
N GLU A 852 -11.01 -62.09 -10.05
CA GLU A 852 -10.84 -63.00 -8.93
C GLU A 852 -12.20 -63.52 -8.41
N GLU A 853 -13.21 -62.64 -8.37
CA GLU A 853 -14.56 -62.99 -7.91
C GLU A 853 -15.31 -63.82 -8.95
N ALA A 854 -15.15 -63.50 -10.25
CA ALA A 854 -15.67 -64.33 -11.33
C ALA A 854 -15.10 -65.75 -11.27
N LEU A 855 -13.79 -65.87 -11.06
CA LEU A 855 -13.10 -67.16 -10.91
C LEU A 855 -13.61 -67.93 -9.68
N ARG A 856 -13.78 -67.24 -8.54
CA ARG A 856 -14.33 -67.84 -7.32
C ARG A 856 -15.72 -68.42 -7.52
N LEU A 857 -16.62 -67.70 -8.22
CA LEU A 857 -17.97 -68.19 -8.52
C LEU A 857 -17.97 -69.41 -9.43
N VAL A 858 -17.11 -69.41 -10.46
CA VAL A 858 -16.94 -70.55 -11.37
C VAL A 858 -16.53 -71.82 -10.61
N TYR A 859 -15.57 -71.72 -9.70
CA TYR A 859 -15.18 -72.84 -8.85
C TYR A 859 -16.26 -73.21 -7.82
N LYS A 860 -16.95 -72.22 -7.22
CA LYS A 860 -18.04 -72.45 -6.25
C LYS A 860 -19.18 -73.27 -6.84
N TYR A 861 -19.51 -73.05 -8.12
CA TYR A 861 -20.60 -73.73 -8.82
C TYR A 861 -20.14 -74.87 -9.75
N ASN A 862 -18.87 -75.27 -9.68
CA ASN A 862 -18.28 -76.35 -10.49
C ASN A 862 -18.46 -76.18 -12.02
N ARG A 863 -18.51 -74.95 -12.53
CA ARG A 863 -18.68 -74.63 -13.96
C ARG A 863 -17.34 -74.33 -14.65
N LEU A 864 -16.38 -75.24 -14.53
CA LEU A 864 -15.01 -75.09 -15.05
C LEU A 864 -14.97 -74.84 -16.57
N ASP A 865 -16.04 -75.22 -17.29
CA ASP A 865 -16.25 -74.90 -18.70
C ASP A 865 -16.13 -73.40 -19.00
N ILE A 866 -16.60 -72.55 -18.08
CA ILE A 866 -16.61 -71.08 -18.23
C ILE A 866 -15.20 -70.48 -18.25
N ILE A 867 -14.21 -71.19 -17.70
CA ILE A 867 -12.81 -70.74 -17.69
C ILE A 867 -12.29 -70.59 -19.12
N GLU A 868 -12.53 -71.61 -19.95
CA GLU A 868 -12.08 -71.63 -21.34
C GLU A 868 -13.00 -70.82 -22.26
N THR A 869 -14.33 -70.84 -22.02
CA THR A 869 -15.28 -70.17 -22.92
C THR A 869 -15.36 -68.66 -22.72
N ASN A 870 -15.16 -68.16 -21.50
CA ASN A 870 -15.38 -66.74 -21.18
C ASN A 870 -14.20 -66.11 -20.43
N ILE A 871 -13.67 -66.72 -19.35
CA ILE A 871 -12.65 -66.05 -18.51
C ILE A 871 -11.36 -65.77 -19.29
N LYS A 872 -10.73 -66.79 -19.89
CA LYS A 872 -9.49 -66.63 -20.65
C LYS A 872 -9.65 -65.67 -21.85
N PRO A 873 -10.70 -65.80 -22.70
CA PRO A 873 -10.96 -64.82 -23.76
C PRO A 873 -11.11 -63.39 -23.25
N SER A 874 -11.89 -63.16 -22.18
CA SER A 874 -12.11 -61.82 -21.62
C SER A 874 -10.85 -61.21 -21.03
N ILE A 875 -9.97 -62.00 -20.42
CA ILE A 875 -8.66 -61.53 -19.91
C ILE A 875 -7.76 -61.08 -21.06
N LEU A 876 -7.66 -61.88 -22.13
CA LEU A 876 -6.84 -61.53 -23.30
C LEU A 876 -7.42 -60.34 -24.07
N GLU A 877 -8.74 -60.23 -24.14
CA GLU A 877 -9.42 -59.06 -24.71
C GLU A 877 -9.17 -57.80 -23.87
N ALA A 878 -9.26 -57.91 -22.54
CA ALA A 878 -8.92 -56.82 -21.63
C ALA A 878 -7.46 -56.38 -21.81
N GLN A 879 -6.51 -57.31 -21.90
CA GLN A 879 -5.11 -56.97 -22.14
C GLN A 879 -4.92 -56.18 -23.44
N LYS A 880 -5.53 -56.61 -24.54
CA LYS A 880 -5.48 -55.87 -25.82
C LYS A 880 -6.11 -54.48 -25.71
N ASN A 881 -7.24 -54.38 -25.02
CA ASN A 881 -7.92 -53.11 -24.81
C ASN A 881 -7.07 -52.15 -23.97
N TYR A 882 -6.42 -52.63 -22.91
CA TYR A 882 -5.50 -51.82 -22.11
C TYR A 882 -4.25 -51.42 -22.90
N MET A 883 -3.66 -52.32 -23.70
CA MET A 883 -2.53 -51.97 -24.57
C MET A 883 -2.90 -50.88 -25.58
N ALA A 884 -4.01 -51.05 -26.31
CA ALA A 884 -4.49 -50.05 -27.26
C ALA A 884 -4.83 -48.71 -26.58
N PHE A 885 -5.39 -48.76 -25.36
CA PHE A 885 -5.65 -47.57 -24.56
C PHE A 885 -4.35 -46.85 -24.19
N LEU A 886 -3.35 -47.55 -23.66
CA LEU A 886 -2.06 -46.97 -23.28
C LEU A 886 -1.31 -46.37 -24.47
N ASP A 887 -1.31 -47.04 -25.63
CA ASP A 887 -0.74 -46.51 -26.86
C ASP A 887 -1.45 -45.22 -27.30
N SER A 888 -2.78 -45.19 -27.18
CA SER A 888 -3.57 -44.00 -27.52
C SER A 888 -3.31 -42.83 -26.57
N GLU A 889 -3.31 -43.06 -25.25
CA GLU A 889 -3.10 -42.02 -24.24
C GLU A 889 -1.67 -41.47 -24.30
N THR A 890 -0.66 -42.33 -24.49
CA THR A 890 0.74 -41.89 -24.63
C THR A 890 0.97 -41.06 -25.89
N ALA A 891 0.32 -41.42 -27.01
CA ALA A 891 0.36 -40.65 -28.25
C ALA A 891 -0.36 -39.29 -28.10
N ILE A 892 -1.55 -39.28 -27.48
CA ILE A 892 -2.32 -38.06 -27.19
C ILE A 892 -1.53 -37.13 -26.28
N PHE A 893 -0.96 -37.66 -25.19
CA PHE A 893 -0.15 -36.90 -24.24
C PHE A 893 1.05 -36.24 -24.92
N SER A 894 1.81 -37.01 -25.71
CA SER A 894 2.98 -36.50 -26.43
C SER A 894 2.60 -35.42 -27.45
N ARG A 895 1.49 -35.60 -28.17
CA ARG A 895 0.97 -34.61 -29.12
C ARG A 895 0.57 -33.30 -28.44
N HIS A 896 -0.18 -33.38 -27.33
CA HIS A 896 -0.62 -32.20 -26.59
C HIS A 896 0.54 -31.47 -25.92
N LYS A 897 1.51 -32.20 -25.35
CA LYS A 897 2.73 -31.61 -24.79
C LYS A 897 3.50 -30.81 -25.84
N ASN A 898 3.77 -31.41 -27.00
CA ASN A 898 4.49 -30.73 -28.09
C ASN A 898 3.72 -29.51 -28.60
N ARG A 899 2.39 -29.59 -28.71
CA ARG A 899 1.56 -28.47 -29.14
C ARG A 899 1.57 -27.32 -28.14
N LEU A 900 1.51 -27.62 -26.84
CA LEU A 900 1.56 -26.62 -25.78
C LEU A 900 2.85 -25.79 -25.82
N LEU A 901 3.99 -26.44 -26.08
CA LEU A 901 5.28 -25.75 -26.25
C LEU A 901 5.24 -24.74 -27.40
N VAL A 902 4.71 -25.15 -28.56
CA VAL A 902 4.55 -24.26 -29.73
C VAL A 902 3.62 -23.08 -29.42
N VAL A 903 2.50 -23.31 -28.73
CA VAL A 903 1.56 -22.24 -28.37
C VAL A 903 2.19 -21.23 -27.41
N ARG A 904 3.02 -21.68 -26.46
CA ARG A 904 3.76 -20.80 -25.54
C ARG A 904 4.78 -19.95 -26.28
N GLU A 905 5.55 -20.53 -27.19
CA GLU A 905 6.53 -19.81 -28.00
C GLU A 905 5.86 -18.74 -28.89
N LEU A 906 4.73 -19.08 -29.53
CA LEU A 906 3.96 -18.11 -30.31
C LEU A 906 3.40 -16.96 -29.46
N LYS A 907 3.01 -17.22 -28.20
CA LYS A 907 2.55 -16.17 -27.27
C LYS A 907 3.69 -15.28 -26.75
N GLU A 908 4.91 -15.80 -26.62
CA GLU A 908 6.09 -15.02 -26.23
C GLU A 908 6.62 -14.13 -27.36
N GLN A 909 6.41 -14.51 -28.63
CA GLN A 909 6.83 -13.74 -29.80
C GLN A 909 5.84 -12.62 -30.18
N ALA A 910 4.55 -12.75 -29.86
CA ALA A 910 3.51 -11.76 -30.19
C ALA A 910 3.68 -10.35 -29.55
N PRO A 911 4.23 -10.17 -28.34
CA PRO A 911 4.42 -8.85 -27.72
C PRO A 911 5.49 -7.98 -28.40
N GLN A 912 6.38 -8.55 -29.23
CA GLN A 912 7.52 -7.82 -29.81
C GLN A 912 7.22 -7.09 -31.14
N ALA A 913 6.03 -7.26 -31.72
CA ALA A 913 5.65 -6.63 -33.00
C ALA A 913 4.85 -5.31 -32.86
N HIS A 914 4.76 -4.73 -31.65
CA HIS A 914 4.01 -3.49 -31.37
C HIS A 914 4.87 -2.40 -30.71
N LEU A 915 6.05 -2.13 -31.25
CA LEU A 915 6.81 -0.91 -30.95
C LEU A 915 7.40 -0.31 -32.25
N GLY A 916 6.57 0.45 -32.96
CA GLY A 916 6.98 1.24 -34.13
C GLY A 916 5.81 2.04 -34.69
N GLU A 917 5.92 3.37 -34.61
CA GLU A 917 5.04 4.42 -35.17
C GLU A 917 3.80 4.85 -34.37
N GLU A 918 3.95 5.98 -33.66
CA GLU A 918 2.86 6.90 -33.34
C GLU A 918 2.35 7.57 -34.63
N VAL A 919 1.20 7.15 -35.15
CA VAL A 919 0.34 8.02 -35.98
C VAL A 919 -1.12 7.83 -35.61
N THR A 920 -1.75 8.97 -35.36
CA THR A 920 -3.17 9.18 -35.09
C THR A 920 -4.04 8.67 -36.26
N HIS A 921 -4.59 7.46 -36.16
CA HIS A 921 -5.78 7.06 -36.94
C HIS A 921 -6.55 5.96 -36.19
N GLY A 922 -7.80 6.25 -35.83
CA GLY A 922 -8.76 5.20 -35.53
C GLY A 922 -9.36 4.67 -36.83
N GLN A 923 -9.33 3.36 -37.03
CA GLN A 923 -10.48 2.57 -37.49
C GLN A 923 -10.10 1.09 -37.66
N GLU A 924 -10.99 0.24 -37.19
CA GLU A 924 -11.56 -0.88 -37.96
C GLU A 924 -10.64 -1.50 -39.02
N SER A 925 -10.01 -2.63 -38.68
CA SER A 925 -9.56 -3.59 -39.68
C SER A 925 -9.75 -5.01 -39.18
N GLU A 926 -11.01 -5.42 -39.08
CA GLU A 926 -11.43 -6.81 -39.31
C GLU A 926 -12.87 -6.75 -39.81
N LEU A 927 -13.05 -6.46 -41.10
CA LEU A 927 -14.24 -6.83 -41.88
C LEU A 927 -13.99 -6.43 -43.34
N PHE A 928 -13.17 -7.20 -44.08
CA PHE A 928 -13.31 -7.32 -45.53
C PHE A 928 -12.75 -8.65 -46.07
N SER A 929 -13.66 -9.62 -46.17
CA SER A 929 -13.96 -10.43 -47.38
C SER A 929 -15.25 -11.16 -47.02
N GLU A 930 -16.40 -10.85 -47.61
CA GLU A 930 -16.74 -11.09 -49.02
C GLU A 930 -17.70 -10.01 -49.60
N THR A 931 -17.36 -9.54 -50.81
CA THR A 931 -18.24 -9.12 -51.93
C THR A 931 -19.16 -7.88 -51.87
N SER A 932 -18.71 -6.83 -52.59
CA SER A 932 -19.43 -5.95 -53.55
C SER A 932 -20.74 -5.22 -53.17
N SER A 933 -20.74 -3.87 -53.16
CA SER A 933 -21.27 -3.02 -54.27
C SER A 933 -21.62 -1.57 -53.85
N VAL A 934 -20.94 -0.59 -54.48
CA VAL A 934 -21.47 0.62 -55.17
C VAL A 934 -22.26 1.71 -54.36
N VAL A 935 -21.57 2.85 -54.14
CA VAL A 935 -21.98 4.27 -54.37
C VAL A 935 -22.79 5.07 -53.33
N SER A 936 -22.07 6.05 -52.74
CA SER A 936 -22.33 7.48 -52.42
C SER A 936 -23.68 8.02 -51.94
N GLY A 937 -23.61 8.96 -50.97
CA GLY A 937 -24.44 10.16 -50.97
C GLY A 937 -24.86 10.74 -49.61
N SER A 938 -24.17 11.82 -49.19
CA SER A 938 -24.68 13.03 -48.48
C SER A 938 -25.40 12.97 -47.11
N GLU A 939 -24.75 13.68 -46.17
CA GLU A 939 -25.26 14.74 -45.27
C GLU A 939 -26.37 14.50 -44.23
N MET A 940 -25.97 14.71 -42.97
CA MET A 940 -26.61 15.56 -41.95
C MET A 940 -28.10 15.38 -41.63
N SER A 941 -28.40 14.77 -40.48
CA SER A 941 -29.36 15.23 -39.46
C SER A 941 -29.83 14.03 -38.61
N GLY A 942 -30.10 14.28 -37.32
CA GLY A 942 -30.90 13.36 -36.50
C GLY A 942 -30.21 12.81 -35.26
N ARG A 943 -29.92 13.68 -34.29
CA ARG A 943 -29.77 13.23 -32.89
C ARG A 943 -31.13 12.78 -32.36
N TYR A 944 -31.37 11.48 -32.33
CA TYR A 944 -32.31 10.86 -31.40
C TYR A 944 -31.73 9.56 -30.86
N SER A 945 -31.54 9.56 -29.53
CA SER A 945 -31.70 8.48 -28.57
C SER A 945 -31.55 7.03 -29.06
N HIS A 946 -30.42 6.41 -28.73
CA HIS A 946 -30.40 4.97 -28.48
C HIS A 946 -29.65 4.63 -27.18
N SER A 947 -30.49 4.36 -26.18
CA SER A 947 -30.31 3.42 -25.07
C SER A 947 -29.26 2.33 -25.34
N ASN A 948 -28.14 2.38 -24.61
CA ASN A 948 -27.22 1.26 -24.48
C ASN A 948 -27.73 0.30 -23.40
N SER A 949 -28.51 -0.66 -23.86
CA SER A 949 -28.93 -1.84 -23.10
C SER A 949 -27.72 -2.77 -22.87
N ARG A 950 -27.10 -2.65 -21.69
CA ARG A 950 -26.19 -3.68 -21.14
C ARG A 950 -27.00 -4.89 -20.65
N ILE A 951 -27.59 -5.65 -21.56
CA ILE A 951 -28.28 -6.91 -21.23
C ILE A 951 -28.04 -7.93 -22.35
N SER A 952 -27.22 -8.96 -22.08
CA SER A 952 -27.61 -10.38 -22.21
C SER A 952 -26.44 -11.38 -22.32
N ALA A 953 -25.57 -11.45 -21.31
CA ALA A 953 -24.85 -12.69 -20.97
C ALA A 953 -25.70 -13.60 -20.04
N ARG A 954 -27.03 -13.46 -20.05
CA ARG A 954 -27.96 -14.11 -19.11
C ARG A 954 -28.72 -15.30 -19.70
N SER A 955 -28.48 -15.67 -20.95
CA SER A 955 -29.03 -16.90 -21.52
C SER A 955 -28.08 -18.07 -21.24
N SER A 956 -28.58 -19.11 -20.57
CA SER A 956 -27.86 -20.37 -20.31
C SER A 956 -27.26 -20.97 -21.59
N LYS A 957 -27.90 -20.75 -22.76
CA LYS A 957 -27.38 -21.19 -24.07
C LYS A 957 -26.09 -20.45 -24.48
N ASN A 958 -25.99 -19.14 -24.25
CA ASN A 958 -24.79 -18.36 -24.60
C ASN A 958 -23.65 -18.59 -23.60
N ARG A 959 -23.95 -18.76 -22.31
CA ARG A 959 -22.94 -19.17 -21.32
C ARG A 959 -22.37 -20.54 -21.64
N ARG A 960 -23.23 -21.53 -21.96
CA ARG A 960 -22.80 -22.86 -22.42
C ARG A 960 -21.97 -22.80 -23.70
N LYS A 961 -22.29 -21.91 -24.64
CA LYS A 961 -21.51 -21.73 -25.87
C LYS A 961 -20.14 -21.09 -25.60
N ALA A 962 -20.04 -20.19 -24.62
CA ALA A 962 -18.77 -19.60 -24.18
C ALA A 962 -17.90 -20.59 -23.39
N GLU A 963 -18.48 -21.35 -22.46
CA GLU A 963 -17.76 -22.42 -21.74
C GLU A 963 -17.29 -23.52 -22.71
N ARG A 964 -18.10 -23.92 -23.70
CA ARG A 964 -17.65 -24.87 -24.75
C ARG A 964 -16.47 -24.37 -25.58
N LYS A 965 -16.26 -23.05 -25.69
CA LYS A 965 -15.11 -22.48 -26.39
C LYS A 965 -13.85 -22.48 -25.51
N LYS A 966 -13.97 -22.51 -24.18
CA LYS A 966 -12.83 -22.63 -23.24
C LYS A 966 -12.13 -23.99 -23.40
N HIS A 967 -12.90 -25.07 -23.52
CA HIS A 967 -12.38 -26.44 -23.65
C HIS A 967 -12.05 -26.84 -25.10
N SER A 968 -11.89 -25.87 -26.02
CA SER A 968 -11.70 -26.19 -27.43
C SER A 968 -10.22 -26.42 -27.77
N LEU A 969 -9.86 -27.67 -28.09
CA LEU A 969 -8.54 -28.06 -28.59
C LEU A 969 -8.28 -27.65 -30.05
N LYS A 970 -9.03 -26.69 -30.61
CA LYS A 970 -8.86 -26.23 -31.99
C LYS A 970 -7.64 -25.32 -32.09
N GLU A 971 -6.73 -25.67 -33.01
CA GLU A 971 -5.52 -24.90 -33.29
C GLU A 971 -5.84 -23.44 -33.65
N GLY A 972 -5.17 -22.49 -32.99
CA GLY A 972 -5.35 -21.05 -33.15
C GLY A 972 -6.49 -20.46 -32.32
N SER A 973 -7.12 -21.23 -31.42
CA SER A 973 -8.16 -20.68 -30.56
C SER A 973 -7.58 -19.80 -29.43
N PRO A 974 -8.28 -18.74 -28.99
CA PRO A 974 -7.73 -17.78 -28.02
C PRO A 974 -7.38 -18.36 -26.63
N GLN A 975 -7.89 -19.55 -26.29
CA GLN A 975 -7.70 -20.23 -24.99
C GLN A 975 -7.15 -21.65 -25.18
N GLU A 976 -6.48 -21.90 -26.31
CA GLU A 976 -5.90 -23.20 -26.66
C GLU A 976 -4.93 -23.72 -25.59
N ASP A 977 -4.18 -22.84 -24.93
CA ASP A 977 -3.24 -23.19 -23.86
C ASP A 977 -3.92 -23.75 -22.60
N LEU A 978 -5.06 -23.18 -22.21
CA LEU A 978 -5.84 -23.67 -21.06
C LEU A 978 -6.49 -25.02 -21.37
N ALA A 979 -7.07 -25.16 -22.57
CA ALA A 979 -7.67 -26.43 -23.00
C ALA A 979 -6.64 -27.57 -23.08
N LEU A 980 -5.42 -27.27 -23.52
CA LEU A 980 -4.33 -28.25 -23.57
C LEU A 980 -3.85 -28.66 -22.18
N LEU A 981 -3.77 -27.73 -21.22
CA LEU A 981 -3.41 -28.05 -19.83
C LEU A 981 -4.42 -28.95 -19.14
N GLU A 982 -5.72 -28.68 -19.35
CA GLU A 982 -6.80 -29.49 -18.81
C GLU A 982 -6.78 -30.91 -19.42
N ALA A 983 -6.67 -31.02 -20.76
CA ALA A 983 -6.57 -32.31 -21.43
C ALA A 983 -5.34 -33.13 -20.99
N LEU A 984 -4.18 -32.48 -20.77
CA LEU A 984 -2.99 -33.14 -20.24
C LEU A 984 -3.20 -33.62 -18.80
N SER A 985 -3.90 -32.85 -17.96
CA SER A 985 -4.24 -33.25 -16.59
C SER A 985 -5.19 -34.46 -16.56
N GLU A 986 -6.20 -34.46 -17.44
CA GLU A 986 -7.16 -35.58 -17.57
C GLU A 986 -6.47 -36.89 -17.96
N VAL A 987 -5.53 -36.85 -18.93
CA VAL A 987 -4.77 -38.04 -19.39
C VAL A 987 -3.86 -38.60 -18.28
N VAL A 988 -3.26 -37.74 -17.45
CA VAL A 988 -2.46 -38.20 -16.31
C VAL A 988 -3.36 -38.87 -15.27
N GLN A 989 -4.51 -38.25 -14.94
CA GLN A 989 -5.44 -38.81 -13.95
C GLN A 989 -6.13 -40.09 -14.42
N SER A 990 -6.45 -40.21 -15.72
CA SER A 990 -7.05 -41.42 -16.30
C SER A 990 -6.08 -42.60 -16.17
N THR A 991 -4.82 -42.40 -16.56
CA THR A 991 -3.76 -43.41 -16.54
C THR A 991 -3.42 -43.83 -15.10
N GLU A 992 -3.40 -42.87 -14.16
CA GLU A 992 -3.12 -43.13 -12.75
C GLU A 992 -4.18 -44.02 -12.09
N LYS A 993 -5.47 -43.82 -12.41
CA LYS A 993 -6.59 -44.62 -11.87
C LYS A 993 -6.54 -46.09 -12.30
N LEU A 994 -5.85 -46.41 -13.40
CA LEU A 994 -5.74 -47.77 -13.91
C LEU A 994 -4.77 -48.65 -13.11
N LYS A 995 -3.98 -48.10 -12.18
CA LYS A 995 -2.99 -48.87 -11.40
C LYS A 995 -3.59 -50.11 -10.74
N ASP A 996 -4.73 -49.97 -10.09
CA ASP A 996 -5.39 -51.08 -9.39
C ASP A 996 -5.98 -52.11 -10.36
N GLU A 997 -6.54 -51.66 -11.48
CA GLU A 997 -7.13 -52.52 -12.51
C GLU A 997 -6.05 -53.33 -13.24
N VAL A 998 -4.96 -52.68 -13.65
CA VAL A 998 -3.80 -53.32 -14.29
C VAL A 998 -3.17 -54.32 -13.34
N HIS A 999 -3.03 -53.99 -12.05
CA HIS A 999 -2.49 -54.92 -11.05
C HIS A 999 -3.34 -56.20 -10.93
N ARG A 1000 -4.68 -56.07 -10.91
CA ARG A 1000 -5.59 -57.24 -10.88
C ARG A 1000 -5.46 -58.07 -12.16
N LEU A 1001 -5.37 -57.44 -13.32
CA LEU A 1001 -5.22 -58.14 -14.59
C LEU A 1001 -3.88 -58.88 -14.69
N LEU A 1002 -2.76 -58.27 -14.26
CA LEU A 1002 -1.43 -58.89 -14.27
C LEU A 1002 -1.38 -60.20 -13.46
N LYS A 1003 -2.05 -60.24 -12.29
CA LYS A 1003 -2.17 -61.48 -11.50
C LYS A 1003 -2.87 -62.59 -12.27
N MET A 1004 -3.93 -62.26 -12.99
CA MET A 1004 -4.72 -63.23 -13.74
C MET A 1004 -4.01 -63.70 -15.00
N LEU A 1005 -3.30 -62.80 -15.70
CA LEU A 1005 -2.43 -63.15 -16.83
C LEU A 1005 -1.34 -64.14 -16.38
N PHE A 1006 -0.67 -63.85 -15.26
CA PHE A 1006 0.30 -64.78 -14.67
C PHE A 1006 -0.34 -66.12 -14.27
N LEU A 1007 -1.52 -66.09 -13.63
CA LEU A 1007 -2.22 -67.30 -13.17
C LEU A 1007 -2.59 -68.25 -14.32
N PHE A 1008 -2.90 -67.71 -15.50
CA PHE A 1008 -3.28 -68.48 -16.69
C PHE A 1008 -2.14 -68.71 -17.70
N GLU A 1009 -0.89 -68.56 -17.28
CA GLU A 1009 0.32 -68.82 -18.09
C GLU A 1009 0.45 -67.87 -19.31
N PHE A 1010 -0.11 -66.65 -19.22
CA PHE A 1010 0.01 -65.58 -20.22
C PHE A 1010 1.15 -64.61 -19.86
N ASP A 1011 2.34 -65.16 -19.60
CA ASP A 1011 3.51 -64.42 -19.11
C ASP A 1011 4.01 -63.37 -20.12
N GLU A 1012 3.92 -63.64 -21.41
CA GLU A 1012 4.34 -62.72 -22.48
C GLU A 1012 3.45 -61.47 -22.49
N GLN A 1013 2.14 -61.67 -22.46
CA GLN A 1013 1.13 -60.59 -22.45
C GLN A 1013 1.20 -59.80 -21.13
N GLY A 1014 1.48 -60.48 -20.01
CA GLY A 1014 1.71 -59.84 -18.72
C GLY A 1014 2.93 -58.92 -18.71
N ARG A 1015 4.07 -59.39 -19.26
CA ARG A 1015 5.28 -58.58 -19.40
C ARG A 1015 5.10 -57.38 -20.32
N GLU A 1016 4.45 -57.59 -21.46
CA GLU A 1016 4.15 -56.54 -22.41
C GLU A 1016 3.34 -55.40 -21.76
N LEU A 1017 2.26 -55.75 -21.06
CA LEU A 1017 1.41 -54.79 -20.37
C LEU A 1017 2.15 -54.07 -19.23
N GLN A 1018 2.94 -54.79 -18.43
CA GLN A 1018 3.71 -54.21 -17.33
C GLN A 1018 4.76 -53.20 -17.84
N MET A 1019 5.48 -53.53 -18.90
CA MET A 1019 6.48 -52.64 -19.50
C MET A 1019 5.83 -51.41 -20.16
N ALA A 1020 4.74 -51.60 -20.91
CA ALA A 1020 4.02 -50.50 -21.57
C ALA A 1020 3.44 -49.51 -20.54
N PHE A 1021 2.81 -50.01 -19.48
CA PHE A 1021 2.24 -49.17 -18.43
C PHE A 1021 3.31 -48.44 -17.62
N GLU A 1022 4.42 -49.10 -17.30
CA GLU A 1022 5.56 -48.45 -16.65
C GLU A 1022 6.14 -47.32 -17.53
N GLY A 1023 6.35 -47.58 -18.82
CA GLY A 1023 6.85 -46.59 -19.76
C GLY A 1023 5.95 -45.34 -19.85
N ALA A 1024 4.63 -45.55 -19.88
CA ALA A 1024 3.65 -44.47 -19.90
C ALA A 1024 3.72 -43.59 -18.62
N LEU A 1025 3.72 -44.21 -17.44
CA LEU A 1025 3.77 -43.48 -16.16
C LEU A 1025 5.08 -42.69 -16.01
N GLN A 1026 6.23 -43.28 -16.34
CA GLN A 1026 7.52 -42.59 -16.26
C GLN A 1026 7.60 -41.40 -17.22
N LEU A 1027 7.03 -41.52 -18.42
CA LEU A 1027 6.98 -40.43 -19.40
C LEU A 1027 6.15 -39.25 -18.89
N MET A 1028 5.01 -39.53 -18.26
CA MET A 1028 4.15 -38.50 -17.67
C MET A 1028 4.82 -37.82 -16.47
N GLU A 1029 5.39 -38.59 -15.53
CA GLU A 1029 6.06 -38.07 -14.33
C GLU A 1029 7.22 -37.12 -14.67
N ARG A 1030 8.07 -37.49 -15.66
CA ARG A 1030 9.17 -36.64 -16.14
C ARG A 1030 8.68 -35.34 -16.79
N SER A 1031 7.48 -35.34 -17.39
CA SER A 1031 6.94 -34.20 -18.13
C SER A 1031 6.19 -33.19 -17.25
N LEU A 1032 5.77 -33.57 -16.04
CA LEU A 1032 5.04 -32.68 -15.11
C LEU A 1032 5.74 -31.33 -14.84
N PRO A 1033 7.04 -31.28 -14.44
CA PRO A 1033 7.72 -30.01 -14.17
C PRO A 1033 7.93 -29.14 -15.42
N GLU A 1034 7.97 -29.73 -16.62
CA GLU A 1034 8.08 -29.00 -17.88
C GLU A 1034 6.76 -28.34 -18.29
N ILE A 1035 5.63 -29.00 -18.00
CA ILE A 1035 4.29 -28.54 -18.37
C ILE A 1035 3.79 -27.48 -17.36
N TRP A 1036 3.93 -27.72 -16.05
CA TRP A 1036 3.43 -26.81 -14.99
C TRP A 1036 4.55 -25.98 -14.36
N THR A 1037 4.98 -24.92 -15.05
CA THR A 1037 6.03 -23.98 -14.58
C THR A 1037 5.47 -22.87 -13.68
N LEU A 1038 6.16 -22.55 -12.57
CA LEU A 1038 5.77 -21.55 -11.55
C LEU A 1038 5.52 -20.11 -12.09
N ALA A 1039 6.04 -19.77 -13.27
CA ALA A 1039 5.92 -18.42 -13.85
C ALA A 1039 4.46 -18.00 -14.18
N TYR A 1040 3.55 -18.95 -14.43
CA TYR A 1040 2.16 -18.65 -14.82
C TYR A 1040 1.18 -18.49 -13.65
N GLN A 1041 1.55 -18.88 -12.42
CA GLN A 1041 0.70 -18.67 -11.24
C GLN A 1041 0.56 -17.17 -10.86
N GLN A 1042 1.40 -16.29 -11.41
CA GLN A 1042 1.37 -14.84 -11.12
C GLN A 1042 0.50 -14.02 -12.08
N ASN A 1043 -0.05 -14.61 -13.15
CA ASN A 1043 -0.79 -13.88 -14.19
C ASN A 1043 -2.31 -13.81 -13.99
N SER A 1044 -2.85 -14.10 -12.80
CA SER A 1044 -4.22 -13.71 -12.46
C SER A 1044 -4.27 -12.20 -12.20
N THR A 1045 -4.28 -11.40 -13.27
CA THR A 1045 -4.50 -9.95 -13.18
C THR A 1045 -5.86 -9.68 -12.54
N THR A 1046 -5.84 -9.10 -11.34
CA THR A 1046 -7.01 -8.48 -10.69
C THR A 1046 -7.60 -7.39 -11.60
N PRO A 1047 -8.93 -7.27 -11.70
CA PRO A 1047 -9.56 -6.24 -12.52
C PRO A 1047 -9.23 -4.84 -11.96
N VAL A 1048 -8.65 -4.00 -12.81
CA VAL A 1048 -8.34 -2.60 -12.50
C VAL A 1048 -9.64 -1.78 -12.49
N LEU A 1049 -10.20 -1.58 -11.31
CA LEU A 1049 -11.14 -0.50 -11.00
C LEU A 1049 -10.60 0.25 -9.78
N GLY A 1050 -9.53 1.01 -10.01
CA GLY A 1050 -8.91 1.87 -9.02
C GLY A 1050 -9.11 3.36 -9.34
N PRO A 1051 -8.93 4.26 -8.37
CA PRO A 1051 -9.16 5.71 -8.49
C PRO A 1051 -8.23 6.44 -9.49
N ASN A 1052 -7.24 5.75 -10.06
CA ASN A 1052 -6.32 6.27 -11.08
C ASN A 1052 -6.70 5.88 -12.52
N SER A 1053 -7.86 5.26 -12.71
CA SER A 1053 -8.29 4.80 -14.03
C SER A 1053 -8.77 5.99 -14.87
N THR A 1054 -8.01 6.39 -15.89
CA THR A 1054 -8.47 7.36 -16.90
C THR A 1054 -9.65 6.79 -17.68
N ALA A 1055 -10.51 7.65 -18.23
CA ALA A 1055 -11.66 7.21 -19.04
C ALA A 1055 -11.26 6.22 -20.15
N ASN A 1056 -10.07 6.39 -20.76
CA ASN A 1056 -9.53 5.46 -21.75
C ASN A 1056 -9.13 4.09 -21.15
N SER A 1057 -8.56 4.06 -19.94
CA SER A 1057 -8.24 2.79 -19.25
C SER A 1057 -9.49 2.05 -18.77
N ILE A 1058 -10.55 2.80 -18.39
CA ILE A 1058 -11.86 2.23 -18.04
C ILE A 1058 -12.55 1.71 -19.31
N MET A 1059 -12.44 2.41 -20.44
CA MET A 1059 -13.02 1.98 -21.71
C MET A 1059 -12.27 0.78 -22.31
N ALA A 1060 -10.94 0.74 -22.16
CA ALA A 1060 -10.10 -0.40 -22.53
C ALA A 1060 -10.36 -1.63 -21.62
N SER A 1061 -10.52 -1.43 -20.30
CA SER A 1061 -10.86 -2.53 -19.38
C SER A 1061 -12.29 -3.04 -19.61
N TYR A 1062 -13.24 -2.18 -20.01
CA TYR A 1062 -14.58 -2.59 -20.42
C TYR A 1062 -14.62 -3.30 -21.78
N GLN A 1063 -13.73 -2.95 -22.72
CA GLN A 1063 -13.59 -3.67 -23.99
C GLN A 1063 -12.82 -5.00 -23.81
N GLN A 1064 -11.93 -5.09 -22.82
CA GLN A 1064 -11.17 -6.29 -22.45
C GLN A 1064 -11.85 -7.19 -21.41
N GLN A 1065 -13.05 -6.84 -20.91
CA GLN A 1065 -13.90 -7.72 -20.10
C GLN A 1065 -14.40 -8.91 -20.94
N LYS A 1066 -13.48 -9.83 -21.30
CA LYS A 1066 -13.80 -11.25 -21.32
C LYS A 1066 -14.09 -11.63 -19.87
N THR A 1067 -15.24 -12.26 -19.68
CA THR A 1067 -15.78 -12.75 -18.40
C THR A 1067 -14.72 -13.12 -17.36
N PRO A 1068 -14.90 -12.72 -16.08
CA PRO A 1068 -14.00 -13.11 -15.01
C PRO A 1068 -13.89 -14.64 -15.01
N VAL A 1069 -12.65 -15.11 -15.07
CA VAL A 1069 -12.32 -16.52 -14.92
C VAL A 1069 -12.83 -16.96 -13.53
N PRO A 1070 -13.75 -17.93 -13.44
CA PRO A 1070 -14.24 -18.40 -12.15
C PRO A 1070 -13.08 -19.00 -11.34
N VAL A 1071 -13.20 -18.93 -10.01
CA VAL A 1071 -12.23 -19.48 -9.02
C VAL A 1071 -11.86 -20.96 -9.28
N LEU A 1072 -12.66 -21.70 -10.07
CA LEU A 1072 -12.35 -23.06 -10.52
C LEU A 1072 -11.13 -23.18 -11.46
N ASP A 1073 -10.77 -22.14 -12.22
CA ASP A 1073 -9.68 -22.27 -13.23
C ASP A 1073 -8.26 -22.17 -12.59
N ALA A 1074 -8.15 -21.91 -11.28
CA ALA A 1074 -6.86 -21.89 -10.57
C ALA A 1074 -6.28 -23.31 -10.36
N GLU A 1075 -7.12 -24.34 -10.32
CA GLU A 1075 -6.71 -25.74 -10.16
C GLU A 1075 -5.96 -26.27 -11.40
N ILE A 1076 -6.25 -25.74 -12.60
CA ILE A 1076 -5.63 -26.18 -13.87
C ILE A 1076 -4.13 -25.87 -13.91
N PHE A 1077 -3.68 -24.87 -13.13
CA PHE A 1077 -2.27 -24.50 -13.00
C PHE A 1077 -1.54 -25.26 -11.89
N ILE A 1078 -2.20 -26.21 -11.22
CA ILE A 1078 -1.59 -27.10 -10.21
C ILE A 1078 -1.34 -28.46 -10.89
N PRO A 1079 -0.12 -29.02 -10.81
CA PRO A 1079 0.16 -30.31 -11.41
C PRO A 1079 -0.66 -31.42 -10.73
N PRO A 1080 -1.18 -32.41 -11.48
CA PRO A 1080 -1.87 -33.56 -10.90
C PRO A 1080 -0.92 -34.38 -10.01
N LYS A 1081 -1.43 -34.89 -8.89
CA LYS A 1081 -0.66 -35.74 -7.96
C LYS A 1081 -0.59 -37.17 -8.50
N MET A 1082 0.61 -37.73 -8.57
CA MET A 1082 0.82 -39.16 -8.85
C MET A 1082 1.21 -39.89 -7.55
N ASP A 1083 0.45 -40.92 -7.20
CA ASP A 1083 0.62 -41.73 -5.99
C ASP A 1083 1.65 -42.85 -6.23
N ARG A 1084 2.47 -43.13 -5.22
CA ARG A 1084 3.55 -44.16 -5.28
C ARG A 1084 3.07 -45.56 -4.90
N THR A 1085 1.82 -45.91 -5.19
CA THR A 1085 1.29 -47.25 -4.89
C THR A 1085 1.99 -48.33 -5.73
N GLN A 1086 2.33 -49.47 -5.10
CA GLN A 1086 2.99 -50.59 -5.76
C GLN A 1086 1.96 -51.41 -6.56
N TRP A 1087 2.03 -51.35 -7.89
CA TRP A 1087 1.16 -52.09 -8.81
C TRP A 1087 1.89 -53.16 -9.64
N LYS A 1088 3.23 -53.12 -9.68
CA LYS A 1088 4.04 -54.08 -10.43
C LYS A 1088 4.00 -55.48 -9.81
N LEU A 1089 4.06 -56.49 -10.67
CA LEU A 1089 4.23 -57.88 -10.25
C LEU A 1089 5.70 -58.27 -10.44
N SER A 1090 6.42 -58.51 -9.35
CA SER A 1090 7.84 -58.93 -9.39
C SER A 1090 8.05 -60.29 -10.08
N LEU A 1091 6.98 -61.09 -10.22
CA LEU A 1091 6.99 -62.37 -10.92
C LEU A 1091 7.08 -62.25 -12.45
N LEU A 1092 6.86 -61.03 -12.98
CA LEU A 1092 6.92 -60.71 -14.41
C LEU A 1092 8.12 -59.82 -14.74
N GLU A 1093 9.03 -59.57 -13.80
CA GLU A 1093 10.26 -58.79 -14.04
C GLU A 1093 11.35 -59.59 -14.78
#